data_AF-A0A8I0SUF9-F1
#
_entry.id   AF-A0A8I0SUF9-F1
#
_cell.length_a   1.000
_cell.length_b   1.000
_cell.length_c   1.000
_cell.angle_alpha   90.00
_cell.angle_beta   90.00
_cell.angle_gamma   90.00
#
_symmetry.space_group_name_H-M   'P 1'
#
loop_
_entity.id
_entity.type
_entity.pdbx_description
1 polymer ?
#
loop_
_entity_poly.entity_id
_entity_poly.type
_entity_poly.pdbx_seq_one_letter_code
_entity_poly.pdbx_strand_id
1 'polypeptide(L)'
;MGPLRREGGRCAQRLSGMRSTGMVLLCLALAGCAVWPEPITLEEKKDLVVADRVRLFMDQEPVTGPITLKEAMARALKYNMNHRLQMMEEALSQKQLDLTKMSMLPALAANAGFSDRNNLTSSLGTGSLEPSTSTDRSHLTADLTTSWNILDFGVSYFQAKQDADRVLIAAQRYRKVEHNLMREVRFAWWKVLSAQLLEPRLKEVLSQTETAMENSGRMETDPAADPAEALKYQRTLVEILRQMQTIRTELEKAKTELAVLMNLPPGSDYQLSVREFQPTAVLKLSIPIEKMEEMALMQLPELWEENYQSRITVMETKKAIARMFPGISIGGGANYDSNSYYVNQQWWSVSTQLSWNLLNLISAPRQLAQAEASETLAETRRLSLSMAALSQVHIAWQNYRAILDQLRLIERLDGIDQRLEENARNQQLTQLMGLLEPIRASAQALATRMIRNQTYAQLQDAIALIHVSTGHDPLPETLPGTDLATLGSAIDGQQRDWEKQNGTRIDLDVPRKPSPAMAPVADKPLVSPREVATEHPERPVPDGVWMPGSEEMYSVSQEGRPEKVLVNIEQLNLRTMPQLQGRILKPLSRSTALKVDYWKNGWLLVEDPDGVRGWVAGYLTWDPVREEKVTVPITSGFDL
;
A
#
# COMPACT_ATOMS: atom_id res chain seq x y z
N MET A 1 14.72 -65.82 -65.45
CA MET A 1 14.43 -67.25 -65.20
C MET A 1 12.95 -67.36 -64.84
N GLY A 2 12.17 -68.09 -65.64
CA GLY A 2 10.74 -68.30 -65.39
C GLY A 2 10.48 -69.43 -64.37
N PRO A 3 9.32 -70.09 -64.46
CA PRO A 3 8.02 -69.58 -64.02
C PRO A 3 7.30 -70.62 -63.15
N LEU A 4 6.30 -70.26 -62.33
CA LEU A 4 5.24 -71.22 -62.02
C LEU A 4 3.86 -70.57 -61.90
N ARG A 5 3.05 -70.98 -62.88
CA ARG A 5 1.61 -70.77 -63.08
C ARG A 5 0.87 -71.80 -62.20
N ARG A 6 -0.24 -71.42 -61.56
CA ARG A 6 -1.43 -72.27 -61.48
C ARG A 6 -2.70 -71.45 -61.25
N GLU A 7 -3.69 -71.80 -62.05
CA GLU A 7 -4.98 -71.17 -62.23
C GLU A 7 -5.99 -71.56 -61.16
N GLY A 8 -7.05 -70.75 -61.04
CA GLY A 8 -8.40 -71.27 -60.83
C GLY A 8 -9.15 -70.72 -59.62
N GLY A 9 -10.23 -69.98 -59.88
CA GLY A 9 -11.31 -69.77 -58.90
C GLY A 9 -11.96 -68.39 -58.93
N ARG A 10 -13.05 -68.24 -59.72
CA ARG A 10 -13.96 -67.10 -59.64
C ARG A 10 -14.71 -67.12 -58.30
N CYS A 11 -14.81 -65.98 -57.61
CA CYS A 11 -16.03 -65.62 -56.86
C CYS A 11 -16.07 -64.10 -56.56
N ALA A 12 -17.26 -63.53 -56.76
CA ALA A 12 -17.85 -62.23 -56.35
C ALA A 12 -16.96 -61.21 -55.57
N GLN A 13 -16.80 -59.96 -56.03
CA GLN A 13 -17.72 -58.82 -55.76
C GLN A 13 -18.34 -58.85 -54.34
N ARG A 14 -18.37 -57.80 -53.52
CA ARG A 14 -17.91 -56.40 -53.55
C ARG A 14 -18.11 -55.90 -52.10
N LEU A 15 -17.30 -54.93 -51.70
CA LEU A 15 -17.56 -53.91 -50.66
C LEU A 15 -17.50 -54.33 -49.17
N SER A 16 -16.28 -54.48 -48.63
CA SER A 16 -15.95 -54.34 -47.20
C SER A 16 -15.11 -53.08 -46.89
N GLY A 17 -15.12 -52.08 -47.78
CA GLY A 17 -14.20 -50.93 -47.72
C GLY A 17 -14.70 -49.67 -46.97
N MET A 18 -15.92 -49.67 -46.42
CA MET A 18 -16.57 -48.42 -45.95
C MET A 18 -16.72 -48.31 -44.42
N ARG A 19 -16.13 -49.23 -43.64
CA ARG A 19 -16.18 -49.20 -42.16
C ARG A 19 -14.91 -48.67 -41.50
N SER A 20 -13.75 -48.75 -42.16
CA SER A 20 -12.47 -48.28 -41.63
C SER A 20 -12.21 -46.78 -41.87
N THR A 21 -12.88 -46.16 -42.84
CA THR A 21 -12.74 -44.72 -43.12
C THR A 21 -13.48 -43.84 -42.10
N GLY A 22 -14.64 -44.29 -41.59
CA GLY A 22 -15.43 -43.54 -40.60
C GLY A 22 -14.74 -43.42 -39.23
N MET A 23 -14.02 -44.46 -38.80
CA MET A 23 -13.29 -44.44 -37.52
C MET A 23 -12.07 -43.50 -37.56
N VAL A 24 -11.38 -43.41 -38.70
CA VAL A 24 -10.27 -42.48 -38.89
C VAL A 24 -10.75 -41.03 -38.96
N LEU A 25 -11.87 -40.77 -39.63
CA LEU A 25 -12.48 -39.43 -39.69
C LEU A 25 -12.99 -38.96 -38.33
N LEU A 26 -13.53 -39.86 -37.50
CA LEU A 26 -13.95 -39.57 -36.13
C LEU A 26 -12.75 -39.29 -35.21
N CYS A 27 -11.66 -40.06 -35.33
CA CYS A 27 -10.41 -39.80 -34.60
C CYS A 27 -9.77 -38.45 -35.01
N LEU A 28 -9.81 -38.08 -36.29
CA LEU A 28 -9.34 -36.77 -36.79
C LEU A 28 -10.24 -35.62 -36.31
N ALA A 29 -11.56 -35.83 -36.26
CA ALA A 29 -12.50 -34.84 -35.71
C ALA A 29 -12.33 -34.64 -34.19
N LEU A 30 -11.95 -35.69 -33.46
CA LEU A 30 -11.66 -35.63 -32.01
C LEU A 30 -10.29 -35.03 -31.69
N ALA A 31 -9.29 -35.19 -32.57
CA ALA A 31 -7.97 -34.57 -32.42
C ALA A 31 -8.01 -33.03 -32.56
N GLY A 32 -9.01 -32.48 -33.26
CA GLY A 32 -9.24 -31.03 -33.38
C GLY A 32 -9.72 -30.33 -32.10
N CYS A 33 -10.09 -31.09 -31.06
CA CYS A 33 -10.50 -30.56 -29.74
C CYS A 33 -9.35 -30.51 -28.71
N ALA A 34 -8.12 -30.83 -29.11
CA ALA A 34 -6.97 -30.73 -28.21
C ALA A 34 -6.55 -29.26 -28.04
N VAL A 35 -6.89 -28.67 -26.90
CA VAL A 35 -6.44 -27.32 -26.52
C VAL A 35 -5.03 -27.43 -25.96
N TRP A 36 -4.04 -26.96 -26.73
CA TRP A 36 -2.66 -26.85 -26.27
C TRP A 36 -2.39 -25.39 -25.87
N PRO A 37 -1.63 -25.15 -24.80
CA PRO A 37 -1.23 -23.78 -24.45
C PRO A 37 -0.30 -23.24 -25.55
N GLU A 38 -0.75 -22.19 -26.23
CA GLU A 38 0.03 -21.48 -27.24
C GLU A 38 0.81 -20.35 -26.56
N PRO A 39 2.15 -20.40 -26.53
CA PRO A 39 2.95 -19.32 -25.95
C PRO A 39 2.92 -18.09 -26.86
N ILE A 40 2.89 -16.90 -26.24
CA ILE A 40 2.96 -15.62 -26.97
C ILE A 40 4.26 -15.57 -27.78
N THR A 41 4.14 -15.36 -29.09
CA THR A 41 5.29 -15.26 -29.99
C THR A 41 5.97 -13.90 -29.88
N LEU A 42 7.22 -13.80 -30.38
CA LEU A 42 7.94 -12.53 -30.38
C LEU A 42 7.27 -11.48 -31.28
N GLU A 43 6.61 -11.91 -32.37
CA GLU A 43 5.93 -11.03 -33.32
C GLU A 43 4.65 -10.46 -32.68
N GLU A 44 3.80 -11.30 -32.10
CA GLU A 44 2.63 -10.87 -31.33
C GLU A 44 3.02 -9.91 -30.20
N LYS A 45 4.12 -10.20 -29.49
CA LYS A 45 4.61 -9.30 -28.43
C LYS A 45 5.04 -7.94 -28.98
N LYS A 46 5.64 -7.86 -30.17
CA LYS A 46 5.99 -6.58 -30.80
C LYS A 46 4.76 -5.78 -31.17
N ASP A 47 3.76 -6.43 -31.76
CA ASP A 47 2.51 -5.79 -32.16
C ASP A 47 1.74 -5.27 -30.94
N LEU A 48 1.70 -6.07 -29.85
CA LEU A 48 1.15 -5.65 -28.57
C LEU A 48 1.87 -4.41 -28.01
N VAL A 49 3.21 -4.39 -28.00
CA VAL A 49 3.98 -3.24 -27.50
C VAL A 49 3.65 -1.96 -28.28
N VAL A 50 3.52 -2.05 -29.61
CA VAL A 50 3.15 -0.90 -30.45
C VAL A 50 1.73 -0.43 -30.11
N ALA A 51 0.76 -1.35 -30.05
CA ALA A 51 -0.62 -1.03 -29.74
C ALA A 51 -0.80 -0.45 -28.32
N ASP A 52 -0.06 -0.98 -27.36
CA ASP A 52 -0.13 -0.56 -25.95
C ASP A 52 0.48 0.82 -25.76
N ARG A 53 1.60 1.14 -26.43
CA ARG A 53 2.19 2.50 -26.39
C ARG A 53 1.21 3.58 -26.83
N VAL A 54 0.38 3.31 -27.83
CA VAL A 54 -0.65 4.26 -28.26
C VAL A 54 -1.79 4.27 -27.23
N ARG A 55 -2.30 3.10 -26.83
CA ARG A 55 -3.46 2.98 -25.93
C ARG A 55 -3.23 3.55 -24.53
N LEU A 56 -2.01 3.53 -24.02
CA LEU A 56 -1.66 4.09 -22.70
C LEU A 56 -1.96 5.60 -22.60
N PHE A 57 -1.87 6.33 -23.71
CA PHE A 57 -1.96 7.80 -23.73
C PHE A 57 -3.06 8.36 -24.64
N MET A 58 -3.92 7.51 -25.21
CA MET A 58 -5.09 7.94 -25.99
C MET A 58 -6.19 8.53 -25.09
N ASP A 59 -7.02 9.41 -25.67
CA ASP A 59 -8.21 10.00 -25.05
C ASP A 59 -7.98 10.77 -23.74
N GLN A 60 -6.80 11.35 -23.56
CA GLN A 60 -6.48 12.22 -22.42
C GLN A 60 -6.67 13.70 -22.76
N GLU A 61 -7.24 14.47 -21.82
CA GLU A 61 -7.26 15.93 -21.89
C GLU A 61 -5.81 16.48 -21.87
N PRO A 62 -5.38 17.31 -22.85
CA PRO A 62 -4.02 17.79 -22.94
C PRO A 62 -3.64 18.71 -21.76
N VAL A 63 -2.36 18.80 -21.45
CA VAL A 63 -1.83 19.77 -20.47
C VAL A 63 -1.65 21.11 -21.18
N THR A 64 -2.53 22.07 -20.91
CA THR A 64 -2.52 23.40 -21.57
C THR A 64 -1.87 24.50 -20.75
N GLY A 65 -1.58 24.27 -19.47
CA GLY A 65 -1.02 25.27 -18.57
C GLY A 65 -0.44 24.66 -17.27
N PRO A 66 -0.06 25.51 -16.30
CA PRO A 66 0.50 25.05 -15.03
C PRO A 66 -0.50 24.20 -14.23
N ILE A 67 -0.11 22.98 -13.90
CA ILE A 67 -0.97 21.99 -13.24
C ILE A 67 -1.10 22.33 -11.74
N THR A 68 -2.33 22.45 -11.26
CA THR A 68 -2.66 22.61 -9.83
C THR A 68 -2.71 21.28 -9.10
N LEU A 69 -2.63 21.26 -7.76
CA LEU A 69 -2.74 20.00 -7.00
C LEU A 69 -4.05 19.26 -7.31
N LYS A 70 -5.18 19.98 -7.32
CA LYS A 70 -6.50 19.42 -7.63
C LYS A 70 -6.59 18.85 -9.05
N GLU A 71 -5.94 19.49 -10.03
CA GLU A 71 -5.90 18.98 -11.40
C GLU A 71 -5.04 17.71 -11.48
N ALA A 72 -3.89 17.67 -10.81
CA ALA A 72 -3.05 16.48 -10.75
C ALA A 72 -3.80 15.29 -10.14
N MET A 73 -4.53 15.51 -9.05
CA MET A 73 -5.37 14.50 -8.40
C MET A 73 -6.52 14.04 -9.31
N ALA A 74 -7.21 14.96 -9.97
CA ALA A 74 -8.26 14.64 -10.94
C ALA A 74 -7.73 13.83 -12.13
N ARG A 75 -6.55 14.19 -12.67
CA ARG A 75 -5.89 13.44 -13.76
C ARG A 75 -5.52 12.04 -13.30
N ALA A 76 -5.00 11.89 -12.09
CA ALA A 76 -4.68 10.58 -11.53
C ALA A 76 -5.94 9.70 -11.40
N LEU A 77 -7.03 10.18 -10.81
CA LEU A 77 -8.27 9.38 -10.73
C LEU A 77 -8.89 9.08 -12.09
N LYS A 78 -8.75 9.98 -13.08
CA LYS A 78 -9.36 9.79 -14.40
C LYS A 78 -8.54 8.88 -15.32
N TYR A 79 -7.21 8.97 -15.25
CA TYR A 79 -6.33 8.38 -16.26
C TYR A 79 -5.33 7.36 -15.70
N ASN A 80 -5.15 7.22 -14.39
CA ASN A 80 -4.19 6.26 -13.86
C ASN A 80 -4.57 4.81 -14.22
N MET A 81 -3.62 4.05 -14.76
CA MET A 81 -3.87 2.69 -15.24
C MET A 81 -4.18 1.70 -14.13
N ASN A 82 -3.57 1.85 -12.94
CA ASN A 82 -3.87 0.96 -11.81
C ASN A 82 -5.28 1.22 -11.27
N HIS A 83 -5.70 2.49 -11.20
CA HIS A 83 -7.07 2.84 -10.82
C HIS A 83 -8.09 2.29 -11.82
N ARG A 84 -7.86 2.47 -13.12
CA ARG A 84 -8.71 1.91 -14.19
C ARG A 84 -8.76 0.38 -14.16
N LEU A 85 -7.64 -0.29 -13.89
CA LEU A 85 -7.59 -1.74 -13.74
C LEU A 85 -8.52 -2.21 -12.62
N GLN A 86 -8.45 -1.56 -11.45
CA GLN A 86 -9.29 -1.92 -10.31
C GLN A 86 -10.78 -1.67 -10.58
N MET A 87 -11.12 -0.58 -11.27
CA MET A 87 -12.49 -0.34 -11.74
C MET A 87 -12.98 -1.45 -12.69
N MET A 88 -12.12 -1.93 -13.60
CA MET A 88 -12.45 -3.03 -14.51
C MET A 88 -12.59 -4.37 -13.78
N GLU A 89 -11.79 -4.64 -12.75
CA GLU A 89 -11.91 -5.84 -11.92
C GLU A 89 -13.24 -5.84 -11.13
N GLU A 90 -13.65 -4.70 -10.59
CA GLU A 90 -14.98 -4.54 -9.98
C GLU A 90 -16.09 -4.84 -11.01
N ALA A 91 -16.04 -4.21 -12.18
CA ALA A 91 -17.03 -4.45 -13.24
C ALA A 91 -17.05 -5.92 -13.71
N LEU A 92 -15.89 -6.59 -13.77
CA LEU A 92 -15.79 -8.00 -14.10
C LEU A 92 -16.45 -8.87 -13.03
N SER A 93 -16.22 -8.59 -11.75
CA SER A 93 -16.86 -9.31 -10.64
C SER A 93 -18.39 -9.19 -10.71
N GLN A 94 -18.91 -8.03 -11.11
CA GLN A 94 -20.34 -7.82 -11.32
C GLN A 94 -20.88 -8.68 -12.46
N LYS A 95 -20.14 -8.80 -13.57
CA LYS A 95 -20.49 -9.70 -14.68
C LYS A 95 -20.47 -11.17 -14.26
N GLN A 96 -19.52 -11.59 -13.43
CA GLN A 96 -19.48 -12.94 -12.88
C GLN A 96 -20.71 -13.23 -12.03
N LEU A 97 -21.13 -12.29 -11.16
CA LEU A 97 -22.36 -12.42 -10.39
C LEU A 97 -23.59 -12.58 -11.30
N ASP A 98 -23.67 -11.80 -12.39
CA ASP A 98 -24.80 -11.91 -13.33
C ASP A 98 -24.83 -13.27 -14.04
N LEU A 99 -23.67 -13.85 -14.38
CA LEU A 99 -23.58 -15.23 -14.89
C LEU A 99 -24.01 -16.25 -13.84
N THR A 100 -23.58 -16.11 -12.59
CA THR A 100 -23.99 -17.00 -11.50
C THR A 100 -25.51 -16.95 -11.28
N LYS A 101 -26.14 -15.77 -11.43
CA LYS A 101 -27.61 -15.67 -11.37
C LYS A 101 -28.31 -16.53 -12.42
N MET A 102 -27.75 -16.66 -13.62
CA MET A 102 -28.31 -17.50 -14.68
C MET A 102 -28.22 -18.99 -14.36
N SER A 103 -27.23 -19.42 -13.58
CA SER A 103 -27.08 -20.83 -13.15
C SER A 103 -28.18 -21.31 -12.20
N MET A 104 -29.03 -20.40 -11.71
CA MET A 104 -30.19 -20.73 -10.88
C MET A 104 -31.45 -21.06 -11.70
N LEU A 105 -31.45 -20.76 -13.00
CA LEU A 105 -32.59 -21.02 -13.88
C LEU A 105 -32.67 -22.50 -14.29
N PRO A 106 -33.87 -23.02 -14.64
CA PRO A 106 -33.98 -24.33 -15.27
C PRO A 106 -33.14 -24.39 -16.55
N ALA A 107 -32.42 -25.49 -16.72
CA ALA A 107 -31.65 -25.74 -17.95
C ALA A 107 -32.63 -26.12 -19.07
N LEU A 108 -32.54 -25.43 -20.20
CA LEU A 108 -33.27 -25.76 -21.43
C LEU A 108 -32.28 -26.29 -22.47
N ALA A 109 -32.50 -27.53 -22.91
CA ALA A 109 -31.66 -28.20 -23.89
C ALA A 109 -32.50 -28.65 -25.08
N ALA A 110 -32.00 -28.39 -26.29
CA ALA A 110 -32.51 -28.98 -27.51
C ALA A 110 -31.52 -30.05 -27.94
N ASN A 111 -31.96 -31.31 -27.92
CA ASN A 111 -31.13 -32.45 -28.25
C ASN A 111 -31.64 -33.08 -29.55
N ALA A 112 -30.71 -33.60 -30.34
CA ALA A 112 -30.99 -34.44 -31.50
C ALA A 112 -30.02 -35.62 -31.46
N GLY A 113 -30.54 -36.81 -31.64
CA GLY A 113 -29.78 -38.05 -31.55
C GLY A 113 -30.06 -38.93 -32.76
N PHE A 114 -29.04 -39.69 -33.16
CA PHE A 114 -29.21 -40.80 -34.09
C PHE A 114 -28.64 -42.05 -33.43
N SER A 115 -29.44 -43.10 -33.36
CA SER A 115 -29.02 -44.38 -32.83
C SER A 115 -29.14 -45.42 -33.93
N ASP A 116 -28.06 -46.16 -34.20
CA ASP A 116 -28.04 -47.34 -35.07
C ASP A 116 -27.43 -48.51 -34.30
N ARG A 117 -28.07 -49.68 -34.40
CA ARG A 117 -27.65 -50.90 -33.71
C ARG A 117 -27.25 -51.95 -34.72
N ASN A 118 -26.34 -52.85 -34.35
CA ASN A 118 -26.00 -54.02 -35.18
C ASN A 118 -27.01 -55.16 -35.02
N ASN A 119 -27.89 -55.09 -34.02
CA ASN A 119 -28.94 -56.06 -33.73
C ASN A 119 -30.29 -55.38 -33.54
N LEU A 120 -31.36 -56.14 -33.75
CA LEU A 120 -32.72 -55.71 -33.42
C LEU A 120 -32.95 -55.88 -31.92
N THR A 121 -33.71 -54.96 -31.32
CA THR A 121 -34.18 -55.10 -29.95
C THR A 121 -35.31 -56.13 -29.94
N SER A 122 -35.07 -57.31 -29.39
CA SER A 122 -36.07 -58.38 -29.30
C SER A 122 -36.43 -58.70 -27.85
N SER A 123 -37.72 -58.74 -27.52
CA SER A 123 -38.23 -59.23 -26.23
C SER A 123 -39.11 -60.47 -26.43
N LEU A 124 -38.97 -61.45 -25.53
CA LEU A 124 -39.86 -62.60 -25.42
C LEU A 124 -41.04 -62.22 -24.51
N GLY A 125 -42.24 -62.13 -25.07
CA GLY A 125 -43.47 -61.88 -24.31
C GLY A 125 -43.98 -63.17 -23.65
N THR A 126 -44.66 -63.05 -22.51
CA THR A 126 -45.37 -64.19 -21.90
C THR A 126 -46.52 -64.64 -22.79
N GLY A 127 -46.28 -65.67 -23.62
CA GLY A 127 -47.27 -66.30 -24.49
C GLY A 127 -46.86 -66.45 -25.97
N SER A 128 -45.71 -65.89 -26.38
CA SER A 128 -45.15 -66.06 -27.74
C SER A 128 -43.79 -66.75 -27.66
N LEU A 129 -43.61 -67.83 -28.44
CA LEU A 129 -42.32 -68.51 -28.63
C LEU A 129 -41.43 -67.79 -29.66
N GLU A 130 -41.99 -66.84 -30.41
CA GLU A 130 -41.25 -66.02 -31.38
C GLU A 130 -40.86 -64.66 -30.76
N PRO A 131 -39.58 -64.24 -30.87
CA PRO A 131 -39.12 -62.95 -30.38
C PRO A 131 -39.83 -61.80 -31.11
N SER A 132 -40.41 -60.87 -30.34
CA SER A 132 -41.06 -59.67 -30.87
C SER A 132 -40.10 -58.50 -30.86
N THR A 133 -40.05 -57.73 -31.95
CA THR A 133 -39.22 -56.53 -32.06
C THR A 133 -40.06 -55.28 -31.81
N SER A 134 -39.58 -54.41 -30.94
CA SER A 134 -40.31 -53.22 -30.47
C SER A 134 -39.58 -51.91 -30.81
N THR A 135 -38.47 -51.99 -31.52
CA THR A 135 -37.66 -50.82 -31.90
C THR A 135 -36.98 -51.06 -33.23
N ASP A 136 -36.98 -50.05 -34.09
CA ASP A 136 -36.19 -50.03 -35.30
C ASP A 136 -34.69 -50.12 -35.01
N ARG A 137 -33.95 -50.74 -35.93
CA ARG A 137 -32.50 -50.87 -35.84
C ARG A 137 -31.80 -49.51 -35.83
N SER A 138 -32.32 -48.57 -36.63
CA SER A 138 -31.86 -47.19 -36.70
C SER A 138 -33.04 -46.24 -36.51
N HIS A 139 -32.91 -45.28 -35.60
CA HIS A 139 -33.93 -44.26 -35.39
C HIS A 139 -33.28 -42.91 -35.05
N LEU A 140 -34.01 -41.85 -35.38
CA LEU A 140 -33.67 -40.47 -35.06
C LEU A 140 -34.52 -40.04 -33.87
N THR A 141 -33.89 -39.45 -32.87
CA THR A 141 -34.54 -38.81 -31.73
C THR A 141 -34.33 -37.31 -31.80
N ALA A 142 -35.32 -36.54 -31.37
CA ALA A 142 -35.17 -35.12 -31.12
C ALA A 142 -36.01 -34.76 -29.90
N ASP A 143 -35.47 -33.96 -28.99
CA ASP A 143 -36.20 -33.50 -27.81
C ASP A 143 -35.86 -32.07 -27.44
N LEU A 144 -36.85 -31.39 -26.88
CA LEU A 144 -36.68 -30.12 -26.18
C LEU A 144 -36.98 -30.40 -24.71
N THR A 145 -35.95 -30.43 -23.88
CA THR A 145 -36.03 -30.78 -22.47
C THR A 145 -35.69 -29.60 -21.56
N THR A 146 -36.57 -29.35 -20.60
CA THR A 146 -36.31 -28.47 -19.46
C THR A 146 -36.04 -29.32 -18.22
N SER A 147 -35.03 -28.96 -17.45
CA SER A 147 -34.72 -29.65 -16.19
C SER A 147 -34.33 -28.66 -15.10
N TRP A 148 -34.79 -28.92 -13.88
CA TRP A 148 -34.50 -28.09 -12.72
C TRP A 148 -34.18 -28.96 -11.52
N ASN A 149 -32.95 -28.85 -11.02
CA ASN A 149 -32.52 -29.51 -9.78
C ASN A 149 -32.62 -28.52 -8.62
N ILE A 150 -33.51 -28.79 -7.68
CA ILE A 150 -33.80 -27.92 -6.52
C ILE A 150 -32.58 -27.81 -5.58
N LEU A 151 -31.82 -28.90 -5.43
CA LEU A 151 -30.61 -28.89 -4.61
C LEU A 151 -29.52 -28.05 -5.28
N ASP A 152 -29.30 -28.25 -6.58
CA ASP A 152 -28.32 -27.45 -7.33
C ASP A 152 -28.71 -25.97 -7.32
N PHE A 153 -30.01 -25.65 -7.43
CA PHE A 153 -30.52 -24.30 -7.21
C PHE A 153 -30.13 -23.76 -5.83
N GLY A 154 -30.33 -24.51 -4.76
CA GLY A 154 -29.97 -24.10 -3.40
C GLY A 154 -28.46 -23.85 -3.24
N VAL A 155 -27.62 -24.70 -3.83
CA VAL A 155 -26.16 -24.55 -3.85
C VAL A 155 -25.75 -23.31 -4.67
N SER A 156 -26.34 -23.12 -5.85
CA SER A 156 -26.12 -21.97 -6.72
C SER A 156 -26.61 -20.67 -6.09
N TYR A 157 -27.65 -20.70 -5.26
CA TYR A 157 -28.12 -19.55 -4.50
C TYR A 157 -27.09 -19.08 -3.46
N PHE A 158 -26.48 -20.01 -2.72
CA PHE A 158 -25.38 -19.66 -1.82
C PHE A 158 -24.15 -19.17 -2.59
N GLN A 159 -23.83 -19.79 -3.73
CA GLN A 159 -22.77 -19.31 -4.62
C GLN A 159 -23.05 -17.88 -5.12
N ALA A 160 -24.28 -17.57 -5.51
CA ALA A 160 -24.66 -16.21 -5.94
C ALA A 160 -24.51 -15.19 -4.80
N LYS A 161 -24.81 -15.57 -3.55
CA LYS A 161 -24.53 -14.71 -2.38
C LYS A 161 -23.03 -14.50 -2.17
N GLN A 162 -22.22 -15.55 -2.33
CA GLN A 162 -20.76 -15.43 -2.25
C GLN A 162 -20.23 -14.50 -3.34
N ASP A 163 -20.70 -14.64 -4.58
CA ASP A 163 -20.30 -13.78 -5.69
C ASP A 163 -20.77 -12.33 -5.48
N ALA A 164 -21.93 -12.11 -4.87
CA ALA A 164 -22.38 -10.78 -4.49
C ALA A 164 -21.45 -10.13 -3.44
N ASP A 165 -21.00 -10.89 -2.45
CA ASP A 165 -20.01 -10.40 -1.49
C ASP A 165 -18.62 -10.19 -2.14
N ARG A 166 -18.24 -10.97 -3.17
CA ARG A 166 -17.02 -10.73 -3.96
C ARG A 166 -17.06 -9.41 -4.74
N VAL A 167 -18.23 -9.01 -5.26
CA VAL A 167 -18.41 -7.68 -5.87
C VAL A 167 -18.13 -6.58 -4.85
N LEU A 168 -18.66 -6.72 -3.64
CA LEU A 168 -18.44 -5.73 -2.58
C LEU A 168 -16.97 -5.69 -2.14
N ILE A 169 -16.27 -6.83 -2.10
CA ILE A 169 -14.82 -6.88 -1.88
C ILE A 169 -14.08 -6.09 -2.97
N ALA A 170 -14.42 -6.30 -4.24
CA ALA A 170 -13.78 -5.58 -5.34
C ALA A 170 -14.01 -4.06 -5.25
N ALA A 171 -15.21 -3.63 -4.87
CA ALA A 171 -15.52 -2.22 -4.62
C ALA A 171 -14.69 -1.61 -3.48
N GLN A 172 -14.43 -2.34 -2.39
CA GLN A 172 -13.56 -1.85 -1.31
C GLN A 172 -12.08 -1.80 -1.73
N ARG A 173 -11.60 -2.76 -2.52
CA ARG A 173 -10.24 -2.71 -3.09
C ARG A 173 -10.07 -1.50 -4.01
N TYR A 174 -11.09 -1.20 -4.81
CA TYR A 174 -11.12 0.00 -5.64
C TYR A 174 -11.03 1.28 -4.79
N ARG A 175 -11.84 1.42 -3.72
CA ARG A 175 -11.74 2.55 -2.76
C ARG A 175 -10.34 2.68 -2.14
N LYS A 176 -9.73 1.56 -1.73
CA LYS A 176 -8.36 1.54 -1.19
C LYS A 176 -7.33 2.08 -2.19
N VAL A 177 -7.48 1.77 -3.48
CA VAL A 177 -6.58 2.30 -4.51
C VAL A 177 -6.78 3.80 -4.69
N GLU A 178 -8.01 4.30 -4.62
CA GLU A 178 -8.27 5.76 -4.64
C GLU A 178 -7.58 6.48 -3.48
N HIS A 179 -7.72 5.97 -2.27
CA HIS A 179 -7.08 6.52 -1.06
C HIS A 179 -5.56 6.64 -1.23
N ASN A 180 -4.92 5.54 -1.63
CA ASN A 180 -3.46 5.50 -1.80
C ASN A 180 -2.99 6.39 -2.96
N LEU A 181 -3.71 6.38 -4.08
CA LEU A 181 -3.38 7.22 -5.23
C LEU A 181 -3.45 8.72 -4.89
N MET A 182 -4.44 9.15 -4.12
CA MET A 182 -4.56 10.54 -3.67
C MET A 182 -3.44 10.96 -2.73
N ARG A 183 -3.02 10.06 -1.84
CA ARG A 183 -1.85 10.28 -1.00
C ARG A 183 -0.57 10.42 -1.83
N GLU A 184 -0.31 9.47 -2.74
CA GLU A 184 0.88 9.44 -3.58
C GLU A 184 0.99 10.68 -4.48
N VAL A 185 -0.11 11.08 -5.12
CA VAL A 185 -0.16 12.28 -5.96
C VAL A 185 0.12 13.53 -5.15
N ARG A 186 -0.48 13.68 -3.96
CA ARG A 186 -0.21 14.82 -3.09
C ARG A 186 1.27 14.93 -2.74
N PHE A 187 1.87 13.83 -2.28
CA PHE A 187 3.28 13.81 -1.92
C PHE A 187 4.18 14.14 -3.11
N ALA A 188 3.96 13.48 -4.25
CA ALA A 188 4.72 13.70 -5.47
C ALA A 188 4.58 15.13 -6.00
N TRP A 189 3.38 15.71 -5.94
CA TRP A 189 3.11 17.09 -6.37
C TRP A 189 3.93 18.10 -5.56
N TRP A 190 3.96 17.98 -4.23
CA TRP A 190 4.76 18.87 -3.38
C TRP A 190 6.28 18.69 -3.60
N LYS A 191 6.74 17.46 -3.86
CA LYS A 191 8.14 17.20 -4.25
C LYS A 191 8.52 17.89 -5.56
N VAL A 192 7.66 17.80 -6.59
CA VAL A 192 7.92 18.44 -7.90
C VAL A 192 7.82 19.95 -7.80
N LEU A 193 6.89 20.48 -7.00
CA LEU A 193 6.81 21.93 -6.79
C LEU A 193 8.09 22.46 -6.14
N SER A 194 8.61 21.74 -5.14
CA SER A 194 9.92 22.05 -4.54
C SER A 194 11.03 22.08 -5.59
N ALA A 195 11.06 21.06 -6.47
CA ALA A 195 12.02 20.98 -7.55
C ALA A 195 11.99 22.21 -8.46
N GLN A 196 10.80 22.59 -8.91
CA GLN A 196 10.58 23.72 -9.80
C GLN A 196 11.00 25.06 -9.14
N LEU A 197 10.80 25.21 -7.83
CA LEU A 197 11.18 26.42 -7.10
C LEU A 197 12.70 26.54 -6.87
N LEU A 198 13.40 25.42 -6.70
CA LEU A 198 14.82 25.40 -6.37
C LEU A 198 15.73 25.32 -7.60
N GLU A 199 15.20 24.88 -8.75
CA GLU A 199 15.96 24.68 -9.99
C GLU A 199 16.79 25.91 -10.42
N PRO A 200 16.26 27.15 -10.42
CA PRO A 200 17.05 28.31 -10.83
C PRO A 200 18.27 28.55 -9.93
N ARG A 201 18.08 28.45 -8.60
CA ARG A 201 19.16 28.64 -7.63
C ARG A 201 20.19 27.52 -7.70
N LEU A 202 19.75 26.29 -7.94
CA LEU A 202 20.63 25.14 -8.14
C LEU A 202 21.55 25.31 -9.35
N LYS A 203 21.00 25.76 -10.49
CA LYS A 203 21.80 26.05 -11.70
C LYS A 203 22.83 27.14 -11.45
N GLU A 204 22.46 28.19 -10.71
CA GLU A 204 23.37 29.27 -10.34
C GLU A 204 24.53 28.77 -9.47
N VAL A 205 24.25 28.01 -8.41
CA VAL A 205 25.29 27.48 -7.50
C VAL A 205 26.21 26.49 -8.24
N LEU A 206 25.67 25.61 -9.08
CA LEU A 206 26.47 24.70 -9.91
C LEU A 206 27.43 25.47 -10.82
N SER A 207 26.92 26.46 -11.56
CA SER A 207 27.74 27.27 -12.47
C SER A 207 28.84 28.05 -11.74
N GLN A 208 28.53 28.64 -10.57
CA GLN A 208 29.50 29.32 -9.72
C GLN A 208 30.59 28.36 -9.22
N THR A 209 30.20 27.14 -8.82
CA THR A 209 31.13 26.13 -8.31
C THR A 209 32.02 25.58 -9.41
N GLU A 210 31.49 25.33 -10.62
CA GLU A 210 32.26 24.90 -11.79
C GLU A 210 33.28 25.97 -12.20
N THR A 211 32.87 27.24 -12.23
CA THR A 211 33.79 28.36 -12.52
C THR A 211 34.89 28.48 -11.46
N ALA A 212 34.55 28.30 -10.18
CA ALA A 212 35.53 28.28 -9.11
C ALA A 212 36.49 27.09 -9.22
N MET A 213 36.00 25.93 -9.68
CA MET A 213 36.82 24.73 -9.92
C MET A 213 37.83 24.97 -11.05
N GLU A 214 37.39 25.51 -12.18
CA GLU A 214 38.28 25.85 -13.31
C GLU A 214 39.38 26.84 -12.89
N ASN A 215 39.03 27.84 -12.09
CA ASN A 215 39.99 28.81 -11.57
C ASN A 215 40.97 28.20 -10.54
N SER A 216 40.53 27.22 -9.74
CA SER A 216 41.36 26.56 -8.73
C SER A 216 42.52 25.74 -9.33
N GLY A 217 42.38 25.24 -10.56
CA GLY A 217 43.47 24.54 -11.25
C GLY A 217 44.69 25.42 -11.47
N ARG A 218 44.51 26.74 -11.55
CA ARG A 218 45.62 27.70 -11.65
C ARG A 218 46.37 27.88 -10.32
N MET A 219 45.68 27.74 -9.19
CA MET A 219 46.30 27.85 -7.85
C MET A 219 47.24 26.68 -7.56
N GLU A 220 46.94 25.48 -8.07
CA GLU A 220 47.83 24.32 -7.92
C GLU A 220 49.11 24.45 -8.76
N THR A 221 49.02 25.14 -9.91
CA THR A 221 50.19 25.42 -10.75
C THR A 221 50.99 26.64 -10.31
N ASP A 222 50.51 27.40 -9.31
CA ASP A 222 51.20 28.58 -8.78
C ASP A 222 52.30 28.16 -7.79
N PRO A 223 53.59 28.41 -8.07
CA PRO A 223 54.69 28.07 -7.16
C PRO A 223 54.63 28.77 -5.79
N ALA A 224 53.84 29.85 -5.67
CA ALA A 224 53.71 30.63 -4.44
C ALA A 224 52.57 30.16 -3.51
N ALA A 225 51.69 29.26 -3.98
CA ALA A 225 50.57 28.75 -3.19
C ALA A 225 50.98 27.52 -2.36
N ASP A 226 50.39 27.35 -1.16
CA ASP A 226 50.52 26.09 -0.41
C ASP A 226 49.73 24.98 -1.14
N PRO A 227 50.39 23.91 -1.63
CA PRO A 227 49.72 22.81 -2.31
C PRO A 227 48.61 22.18 -1.46
N ALA A 228 48.78 22.14 -0.13
CA ALA A 228 47.77 21.59 0.77
C ALA A 228 46.51 22.47 0.85
N GLU A 229 46.64 23.79 0.73
CA GLU A 229 45.52 24.72 0.75
C GLU A 229 44.74 24.68 -0.57
N ALA A 230 45.45 24.60 -1.71
CA ALA A 230 44.85 24.42 -3.04
C ALA A 230 44.03 23.10 -3.12
N LEU A 231 44.59 21.99 -2.62
CA LEU A 231 43.88 20.70 -2.60
C LEU A 231 42.67 20.70 -1.65
N LYS A 232 42.73 21.38 -0.50
CA LYS A 232 41.57 21.55 0.39
C LYS A 232 40.46 22.36 -0.29
N TYR A 233 40.81 23.44 -0.98
CA TYR A 233 39.88 24.26 -1.75
C TYR A 233 39.17 23.44 -2.83
N GLN A 234 39.94 22.71 -3.65
CA GLN A 234 39.40 21.81 -4.68
C GLN A 234 38.48 20.75 -4.08
N ARG A 235 38.89 20.10 -2.98
CA ARG A 235 38.07 19.10 -2.28
C ARG A 235 36.72 19.66 -1.87
N THR A 236 36.68 20.84 -1.26
CA THR A 236 35.40 21.46 -0.85
C THR A 236 34.50 21.76 -2.05
N LEU A 237 35.06 22.25 -3.16
CA LEU A 237 34.27 22.45 -4.39
C LEU A 237 33.75 21.14 -4.98
N VAL A 238 34.54 20.06 -4.99
CA VAL A 238 34.07 18.73 -5.43
C VAL A 238 32.95 18.22 -4.53
N GLU A 239 33.07 18.40 -3.20
CA GLU A 239 32.03 18.02 -2.24
C GLU A 239 30.71 18.77 -2.50
N ILE A 240 30.79 20.07 -2.78
CA ILE A 240 29.64 20.91 -3.16
C ILE A 240 29.04 20.44 -4.49
N LEU A 241 29.85 20.26 -5.54
CA LEU A 241 29.37 19.75 -6.84
C LEU A 241 28.66 18.42 -6.69
N ARG A 242 29.24 17.47 -5.96
CA ARG A 242 28.64 16.16 -5.69
C ARG A 242 27.28 16.32 -4.99
N GLN A 243 27.18 17.16 -3.97
CA GLN A 243 25.93 17.39 -3.26
C GLN A 243 24.86 18.03 -4.16
N MET A 244 25.23 19.03 -4.96
CA MET A 244 24.30 19.71 -5.87
C MET A 244 23.82 18.77 -6.99
N GLN A 245 24.68 17.87 -7.50
CA GLN A 245 24.30 16.85 -8.48
C GLN A 245 23.34 15.80 -7.88
N THR A 246 23.52 15.42 -6.60
CA THR A 246 22.55 14.58 -5.90
C THR A 246 21.17 15.26 -5.84
N ILE A 247 21.13 16.53 -5.42
CA ILE A 247 19.88 17.31 -5.38
C ILE A 247 19.25 17.34 -6.78
N ARG A 248 20.01 17.70 -7.82
CA ARG A 248 19.53 17.73 -9.21
C ARG A 248 18.87 16.41 -9.62
N THR A 249 19.53 15.29 -9.35
CA THR A 249 19.04 13.96 -9.70
C THR A 249 17.74 13.63 -8.96
N GLU A 250 17.62 14.00 -7.68
CA GLU A 250 16.39 13.84 -6.90
C GLU A 250 15.23 14.68 -7.46
N LEU A 251 15.52 15.90 -7.92
CA LEU A 251 14.55 16.79 -8.53
C LEU A 251 14.02 16.23 -9.87
N GLU A 252 14.90 15.70 -10.72
CA GLU A 252 14.53 15.09 -12.02
C GLU A 252 13.67 13.83 -11.83
N LYS A 253 13.99 12.99 -10.82
CA LYS A 253 13.20 11.80 -10.47
C LYS A 253 11.79 12.16 -10.04
N ALA A 254 11.62 13.18 -9.19
CA ALA A 254 10.31 13.61 -8.72
C ALA A 254 9.36 13.98 -9.87
N LYS A 255 9.85 14.66 -10.91
CA LYS A 255 9.05 15.02 -12.09
C LYS A 255 8.56 13.78 -12.85
N THR A 256 9.40 12.76 -12.96
CA THR A 256 9.01 11.50 -13.61
C THR A 256 7.97 10.74 -12.78
N GLU A 257 8.13 10.68 -11.46
CA GLU A 257 7.18 10.03 -10.54
C GLU A 257 5.76 10.61 -10.67
N LEU A 258 5.63 11.95 -10.62
CA LEU A 258 4.32 12.60 -10.74
C LEU A 258 3.71 12.44 -12.13
N ALA A 259 4.52 12.47 -13.20
CA ALA A 259 4.04 12.22 -14.57
C ALA A 259 3.37 10.85 -14.67
N VAL A 260 3.99 9.80 -14.10
CA VAL A 260 3.43 8.44 -14.09
C VAL A 260 2.11 8.38 -13.31
N LEU A 261 2.02 9.03 -12.15
CA LEU A 261 0.79 9.04 -11.36
C LEU A 261 -0.39 9.71 -12.10
N MET A 262 -0.12 10.79 -12.85
CA MET A 262 -1.10 11.48 -13.71
C MET A 262 -1.30 10.78 -15.06
N ASN A 263 -0.63 9.66 -15.31
CA ASN A 263 -0.61 8.91 -16.57
C ASN A 263 -0.15 9.72 -17.79
N LEU A 264 0.78 10.65 -17.59
CA LEU A 264 1.48 11.37 -18.66
C LEU A 264 2.67 10.53 -19.18
N PRO A 265 3.07 10.71 -20.45
CA PRO A 265 4.29 10.10 -20.96
C PRO A 265 5.52 10.44 -20.07
N PRO A 266 6.38 9.46 -19.74
CA PRO A 266 7.63 9.72 -19.04
C PRO A 266 8.49 10.73 -19.81
N GLY A 267 9.05 11.72 -19.13
CA GLY A 267 9.81 12.80 -19.75
C GLY A 267 8.96 13.92 -20.37
N SER A 268 7.64 13.91 -20.17
CA SER A 268 6.78 15.04 -20.56
C SER A 268 7.21 16.34 -19.87
N ASP A 269 7.16 17.43 -20.63
CA ASP A 269 7.40 18.77 -20.11
C ASP A 269 6.10 19.40 -19.63
N TYR A 270 5.99 19.55 -18.32
CA TYR A 270 4.91 20.25 -17.65
C TYR A 270 5.46 21.10 -16.52
N GLN A 271 4.68 22.11 -16.11
CA GLN A 271 4.97 22.97 -14.97
C GLN A 271 3.84 22.88 -13.96
N LEU A 272 4.15 23.06 -12.69
CA LEU A 272 3.17 23.14 -11.60
C LEU A 272 2.84 24.60 -11.28
N SER A 273 1.61 24.82 -10.82
CA SER A 273 1.14 26.12 -10.36
C SER A 273 1.80 26.52 -9.04
N VAL A 274 2.57 27.61 -9.04
CA VAL A 274 3.21 28.15 -7.82
C VAL A 274 2.23 28.92 -6.92
N ARG A 275 1.03 29.27 -7.43
CA ARG A 275 0.04 30.08 -6.69
C ARG A 275 -0.44 29.43 -5.39
N GLU A 276 -0.35 28.11 -5.29
CA GLU A 276 -0.80 27.32 -4.13
C GLU A 276 0.26 27.24 -3.02
N PHE A 277 1.49 27.74 -3.26
CA PHE A 277 2.56 27.71 -2.27
C PHE A 277 2.39 28.80 -1.21
N GLN A 278 1.92 28.41 -0.02
CA GLN A 278 1.94 29.24 1.19
C GLN A 278 2.87 28.60 2.22
N PRO A 279 4.15 29.02 2.29
CA PRO A 279 5.17 28.27 3.04
C PRO A 279 4.96 28.25 4.54
N THR A 280 4.31 29.27 5.12
CA THR A 280 4.34 29.50 6.59
C THR A 280 3.09 28.97 7.31
N ALA A 281 1.98 28.77 6.61
CA ALA A 281 0.73 28.31 7.19
C ALA A 281 0.58 26.79 7.05
N VAL A 282 0.65 26.07 8.16
CA VAL A 282 0.48 24.61 8.20
C VAL A 282 -0.82 24.21 8.88
N LEU A 283 -1.38 23.06 8.47
CA LEU A 283 -2.57 22.51 9.10
C LEU A 283 -2.20 21.78 10.40
N LYS A 284 -2.67 22.30 11.53
CA LYS A 284 -2.64 21.62 12.83
C LYS A 284 -3.93 20.82 13.02
N LEU A 285 -3.82 19.50 13.05
CA LEU A 285 -4.95 18.60 13.28
C LEU A 285 -5.37 18.61 14.75
N SER A 286 -6.68 18.58 14.98
CA SER A 286 -7.30 18.65 16.31
C SER A 286 -8.23 17.46 16.60
N ILE A 287 -8.10 16.37 15.84
CA ILE A 287 -8.91 15.16 16.00
C ILE A 287 -8.39 14.35 17.19
N PRO A 288 -9.24 13.97 18.16
CA PRO A 288 -8.87 13.00 19.20
C PRO A 288 -8.50 11.64 18.60
N ILE A 289 -7.54 10.95 19.22
CA ILE A 289 -7.06 9.65 18.73
C ILE A 289 -8.17 8.60 18.76
N GLU A 290 -9.00 8.61 19.79
CA GLU A 290 -10.13 7.69 19.99
C GLU A 290 -11.17 7.84 18.87
N LYS A 291 -11.41 9.07 18.40
CA LYS A 291 -12.29 9.31 17.26
C LYS A 291 -11.69 8.78 15.96
N MET A 292 -10.37 8.88 15.79
CA MET A 292 -9.69 8.32 14.61
C MET A 292 -9.73 6.79 14.62
N GLU A 293 -9.59 6.15 15.79
CA GLU A 293 -9.75 4.71 15.97
C GLU A 293 -11.16 4.25 15.57
N GLU A 294 -12.20 4.93 16.06
CA GLU A 294 -13.59 4.64 15.72
C GLU A 294 -13.84 4.76 14.21
N MET A 295 -13.37 5.86 13.60
CA MET A 295 -13.48 6.07 12.16
C MET A 295 -12.77 4.96 11.38
N ALA A 296 -11.54 4.60 11.76
CA ALA A 296 -10.80 3.53 11.12
C ALA A 296 -11.53 2.18 11.18
N LEU A 297 -12.03 1.79 12.36
CA LEU A 297 -12.77 0.53 12.52
C LEU A 297 -14.06 0.49 11.69
N MET A 298 -14.67 1.64 11.41
CA MET A 298 -15.91 1.74 10.64
C MET A 298 -15.72 1.94 9.14
N GLN A 299 -14.65 2.59 8.70
CA GLN A 299 -14.54 3.09 7.31
C GLN A 299 -13.39 2.46 6.53
N LEU A 300 -12.42 1.84 7.21
CA LEU A 300 -11.22 1.34 6.55
C LEU A 300 -11.56 0.20 5.55
N PRO A 301 -11.20 0.32 4.25
CA PRO A 301 -11.61 -0.64 3.23
C PRO A 301 -11.14 -2.08 3.50
N GLU A 302 -9.97 -2.26 4.10
CA GLU A 302 -9.41 -3.58 4.44
C GLU A 302 -10.26 -4.34 5.46
N LEU A 303 -10.89 -3.63 6.41
CA LEU A 303 -11.78 -4.24 7.39
C LEU A 303 -13.10 -4.66 6.74
N TRP A 304 -13.63 -3.84 5.83
CA TRP A 304 -14.81 -4.20 5.04
C TRP A 304 -14.56 -5.41 4.15
N GLU A 305 -13.42 -5.46 3.47
CA GLU A 305 -13.00 -6.63 2.68
C GLU A 305 -13.01 -7.91 3.52
N GLU A 306 -12.38 -7.90 4.70
CA GLU A 306 -12.37 -9.08 5.58
C GLU A 306 -13.77 -9.41 6.12
N ASN A 307 -14.61 -8.42 6.40
CA ASN A 307 -15.99 -8.64 6.82
C ASN A 307 -16.80 -9.39 5.74
N TYR A 308 -16.67 -9.00 4.47
CA TYR A 308 -17.29 -9.72 3.37
C TYR A 308 -16.67 -11.11 3.17
N GLN A 309 -15.35 -11.23 3.32
CA GLN A 309 -14.68 -12.52 3.24
C GLN A 309 -15.15 -13.49 4.34
N SER A 310 -15.37 -13.00 5.56
CA SER A 310 -15.97 -13.76 6.67
C SER A 310 -17.40 -14.22 6.33
N ARG A 311 -18.22 -13.34 5.74
CA ARG A 311 -19.56 -13.72 5.26
C ARG A 311 -19.52 -14.80 4.17
N ILE A 312 -18.58 -14.72 3.23
CA ILE A 312 -18.37 -15.75 2.20
C ILE A 312 -18.03 -17.11 2.84
N THR A 313 -17.18 -17.11 3.87
CA THR A 313 -16.83 -18.32 4.64
C THR A 313 -18.07 -18.96 5.27
N VAL A 314 -18.92 -18.17 5.92
CA VAL A 314 -20.20 -18.67 6.50
C VAL A 314 -21.13 -19.19 5.41
N MET A 315 -21.19 -18.55 4.23
CA MET A 315 -21.99 -19.06 3.11
C MET A 315 -21.43 -20.38 2.56
N GLU A 316 -20.11 -20.60 2.57
CA GLU A 316 -19.53 -21.88 2.15
C GLU A 316 -19.92 -23.01 3.11
N THR A 317 -19.98 -22.74 4.43
CA THR A 317 -20.51 -23.68 5.42
C THR A 317 -21.95 -24.06 5.12
N LYS A 318 -22.81 -23.07 4.85
CA LYS A 318 -24.22 -23.31 4.50
C LYS A 318 -24.37 -24.10 3.20
N LYS A 319 -23.51 -23.83 2.21
CA LYS A 319 -23.44 -24.56 0.95
C LYS A 319 -22.97 -26.00 1.13
N ALA A 320 -21.99 -26.23 1.99
CA ALA A 320 -21.54 -27.58 2.36
C ALA A 320 -22.67 -28.38 3.02
N ILE A 321 -23.40 -27.77 3.96
CA ILE A 321 -24.61 -28.37 4.57
C ILE A 321 -25.68 -28.66 3.51
N ALA A 322 -25.95 -27.71 2.61
CA ALA A 322 -26.94 -27.89 1.55
C ALA A 322 -26.63 -29.13 0.70
N ARG A 323 -25.37 -29.34 0.29
CA ARG A 323 -24.90 -30.49 -0.49
C ARG A 323 -25.09 -31.85 0.20
N MET A 324 -25.42 -31.89 1.50
CA MET A 324 -25.70 -33.13 2.24
C MET A 324 -27.14 -33.61 2.08
N PHE A 325 -28.06 -32.74 1.66
CA PHE A 325 -29.47 -33.11 1.42
C PHE A 325 -29.64 -33.88 0.10
N PRO A 326 -30.73 -34.66 -0.04
CA PRO A 326 -31.08 -35.26 -1.33
C PRO A 326 -31.47 -34.19 -2.36
N GLY A 327 -31.10 -34.41 -3.62
CA GLY A 327 -31.50 -33.60 -4.76
C GLY A 327 -32.83 -34.08 -5.36
N ILE A 328 -33.68 -33.12 -5.72
CA ILE A 328 -34.92 -33.37 -6.46
C ILE A 328 -34.77 -32.70 -7.82
N SER A 329 -34.79 -33.50 -8.88
CA SER A 329 -34.76 -33.01 -10.26
C SER A 329 -36.15 -33.14 -10.86
N ILE A 330 -36.70 -32.02 -11.31
CA ILE A 330 -37.98 -31.96 -12.03
C ILE A 330 -37.67 -31.69 -13.49
N GLY A 331 -38.18 -32.54 -14.36
CA GLY A 331 -37.97 -32.47 -15.80
C GLY A 331 -39.28 -32.43 -16.56
N GLY A 332 -39.28 -31.73 -17.69
CA GLY A 332 -40.36 -31.74 -18.66
C GLY A 332 -39.78 -31.69 -20.06
N GLY A 333 -40.41 -32.32 -21.03
CA GLY A 333 -39.91 -32.25 -22.40
C GLY A 333 -40.90 -32.69 -23.45
N ALA A 334 -40.75 -32.10 -24.64
CA ALA A 334 -41.40 -32.56 -25.87
C ALA A 334 -40.40 -33.45 -26.62
N ASN A 335 -40.80 -34.68 -26.91
CA ASN A 335 -39.94 -35.70 -27.50
C ASN A 335 -40.49 -36.12 -28.86
N TYR A 336 -39.58 -36.50 -29.76
CA TYR A 336 -39.84 -37.10 -31.05
C TYR A 336 -38.93 -38.31 -31.26
N ASP A 337 -39.49 -39.39 -31.78
CA ASP A 337 -38.73 -40.58 -32.18
C ASP A 337 -39.30 -41.14 -33.48
N SER A 338 -38.43 -41.34 -34.47
CA SER A 338 -38.79 -41.85 -35.78
C SER A 338 -39.07 -43.37 -35.81
N ASN A 339 -38.99 -44.06 -34.66
CA ASN A 339 -39.25 -45.48 -34.53
C ASN A 339 -40.66 -45.84 -35.04
N SER A 340 -40.72 -46.66 -36.09
CA SER A 340 -41.96 -47.06 -36.78
C SER A 340 -42.88 -47.94 -35.92
N TYR A 341 -42.35 -48.57 -34.87
CA TYR A 341 -43.13 -49.37 -33.92
C TYR A 341 -43.90 -48.52 -32.91
N TYR A 342 -43.68 -47.20 -32.84
CA TYR A 342 -44.46 -46.31 -31.98
C TYR A 342 -45.76 -45.87 -32.66
N VAL A 343 -46.87 -46.02 -31.93
CA VAL A 343 -48.18 -45.46 -32.34
C VAL A 343 -48.13 -43.94 -32.39
N ASN A 344 -47.46 -43.31 -31.41
CA ASN A 344 -47.26 -41.87 -31.35
C ASN A 344 -45.76 -41.59 -31.43
N GLN A 345 -45.32 -40.96 -32.51
CA GLN A 345 -43.92 -40.57 -32.73
C GLN A 345 -43.55 -39.28 -31.98
N GLN A 346 -44.52 -38.63 -31.33
CA GLN A 346 -44.34 -37.41 -30.56
C GLN A 346 -45.08 -37.54 -29.22
N TRP A 347 -44.45 -37.11 -28.13
CA TRP A 347 -45.09 -37.11 -26.82
C TRP A 347 -44.46 -36.07 -25.88
N TRP A 348 -45.26 -35.62 -24.90
CA TRP A 348 -44.76 -34.89 -23.75
C TRP A 348 -44.40 -35.88 -22.64
N SER A 349 -43.25 -35.68 -21.98
CA SER A 349 -42.90 -36.37 -20.73
C SER A 349 -42.72 -35.38 -19.58
N VAL A 350 -43.16 -35.76 -18.37
CA VAL A 350 -42.79 -35.10 -17.11
C VAL A 350 -42.08 -36.13 -16.24
N SER A 351 -40.96 -35.76 -15.65
CA SER A 351 -40.19 -36.63 -14.76
C SER A 351 -39.88 -35.93 -13.44
N THR A 352 -39.88 -36.71 -12.36
CA THR A 352 -39.39 -36.26 -11.06
C THR A 352 -38.45 -37.33 -10.55
N GLN A 353 -37.20 -36.96 -10.29
CA GLN A 353 -36.17 -37.86 -9.80
C GLN A 353 -35.67 -37.40 -8.44
N LEU A 354 -35.62 -38.31 -7.48
CA LEU A 354 -34.94 -38.11 -6.21
C LEU A 354 -33.56 -38.79 -6.28
N SER A 355 -32.50 -38.07 -5.93
CA SER A 355 -31.14 -38.59 -5.85
C SER A 355 -30.48 -38.19 -4.52
N TRP A 356 -29.69 -39.07 -3.90
CA TRP A 356 -28.99 -38.73 -2.65
C TRP A 356 -27.59 -39.33 -2.64
N ASN A 357 -26.57 -38.48 -2.47
CA ASN A 357 -25.20 -38.93 -2.29
C ASN A 357 -24.92 -39.26 -0.81
N LEU A 358 -25.05 -40.54 -0.45
CA LEU A 358 -24.84 -41.01 0.92
C LEU A 358 -23.38 -40.91 1.41
N LEU A 359 -22.39 -40.81 0.51
CA LEU A 359 -20.99 -40.61 0.90
C LEU A 359 -20.76 -39.22 1.52
N ASN A 360 -21.57 -38.22 1.15
CA ASN A 360 -21.55 -36.89 1.78
C ASN A 360 -21.97 -36.96 3.26
N LEU A 361 -22.87 -37.90 3.62
CA LEU A 361 -23.31 -38.07 5.01
C LEU A 361 -22.20 -38.68 5.88
N ILE A 362 -21.45 -39.64 5.34
CA ILE A 362 -20.31 -40.27 6.05
C ILE A 362 -19.19 -39.25 6.29
N SER A 363 -18.98 -38.33 5.34
CA SER A 363 -17.95 -37.29 5.44
C SER A 363 -18.44 -35.99 6.12
N ALA A 364 -19.74 -35.86 6.39
CA ALA A 364 -20.36 -34.68 7.01
C ALA A 364 -19.65 -34.19 8.28
N PRO A 365 -19.35 -35.00 9.32
CA PRO A 365 -18.72 -34.48 10.53
C PRO A 365 -17.34 -33.87 10.27
N ARG A 366 -16.57 -34.43 9.33
CA ARG A 366 -15.25 -33.89 8.94
C ARG A 366 -15.38 -32.59 8.15
N GLN A 367 -16.36 -32.50 7.25
CA GLN A 367 -16.63 -31.27 6.49
C GLN A 367 -17.13 -30.14 7.40
N LEU A 368 -17.99 -30.44 8.38
CA LEU A 368 -18.49 -29.47 9.35
C LEU A 368 -17.38 -28.98 10.28
N ALA A 369 -16.57 -29.88 10.82
CA ALA A 369 -15.43 -29.51 11.66
C ALA A 369 -14.41 -28.62 10.91
N GLN A 370 -14.17 -28.90 9.61
CA GLN A 370 -13.33 -28.04 8.76
C GLN A 370 -13.96 -26.67 8.55
N ALA A 371 -15.28 -26.60 8.35
CA ALA A 371 -16.00 -25.36 8.13
C ALA A 371 -16.01 -24.48 9.39
N GLU A 372 -16.25 -25.07 10.56
CA GLU A 372 -16.14 -24.40 11.88
C GLU A 372 -14.72 -23.86 12.11
N ALA A 373 -13.68 -24.65 11.84
CA ALA A 373 -12.31 -24.19 11.94
C ALA A 373 -12.00 -23.02 10.99
N SER A 374 -12.61 -23.01 9.79
CA SER A 374 -12.47 -21.91 8.82
C SER A 374 -13.18 -20.63 9.29
N GLU A 375 -14.33 -20.78 9.97
CA GLU A 375 -15.07 -19.66 10.56
C GLU A 375 -14.29 -19.04 11.73
N THR A 376 -13.78 -19.85 12.67
CA THR A 376 -12.92 -19.37 13.76
C THR A 376 -11.66 -18.67 13.24
N LEU A 377 -11.06 -19.19 12.16
CA LEU A 377 -9.93 -18.54 11.49
C LEU A 377 -10.31 -17.17 10.91
N ALA A 378 -11.47 -17.06 10.25
CA ALA A 378 -11.96 -15.79 9.71
C ALA A 378 -12.23 -14.76 10.81
N GLU A 379 -12.81 -15.17 11.94
CA GLU A 379 -12.99 -14.30 13.11
C GLU A 379 -11.66 -13.80 13.66
N THR A 380 -10.69 -14.68 13.80
CA THR A 380 -9.35 -14.34 14.31
C THR A 380 -8.62 -13.38 13.35
N ARG A 381 -8.75 -13.58 12.03
CA ARG A 381 -8.20 -12.67 11.01
C ARG A 381 -8.81 -11.28 11.12
N ARG A 382 -10.13 -11.18 11.25
CA ARG A 382 -10.83 -9.90 11.43
C ARG A 382 -10.35 -9.16 12.68
N LEU A 383 -10.21 -9.85 13.82
CA LEU A 383 -9.70 -9.26 15.05
C LEU A 383 -8.25 -8.78 14.89
N SER A 384 -7.41 -9.60 14.24
CA SER A 384 -6.02 -9.23 13.96
C SER A 384 -5.91 -8.01 13.04
N LEU A 385 -6.74 -7.91 12.00
CA LEU A 385 -6.79 -6.74 11.12
C LEU A 385 -7.31 -5.50 11.85
N SER A 386 -8.28 -5.65 12.76
CA SER A 386 -8.77 -4.56 13.59
C SER A 386 -7.64 -4.00 14.46
N MET A 387 -6.84 -4.87 15.10
CA MET A 387 -5.67 -4.45 15.86
C MET A 387 -4.63 -3.75 14.98
N ALA A 388 -4.37 -4.28 13.78
CA ALA A 388 -3.45 -3.66 12.81
C ALA A 388 -3.94 -2.27 12.36
N ALA A 389 -5.24 -2.10 12.11
CA ALA A 389 -5.84 -0.81 11.75
C ALA A 389 -5.67 0.23 12.87
N LEU A 390 -5.93 -0.16 14.12
CA LEU A 390 -5.68 0.68 15.28
C LEU A 390 -4.19 1.08 15.36
N SER A 391 -3.28 0.11 15.21
CA SER A 391 -1.84 0.41 15.16
C SER A 391 -1.47 1.38 14.03
N GLN A 392 -2.04 1.23 12.83
CA GLN A 392 -1.79 2.14 11.71
C GLN A 392 -2.23 3.57 12.04
N VAL A 393 -3.38 3.77 12.69
CA VAL A 393 -3.85 5.09 13.13
C VAL A 393 -2.85 5.73 14.11
N HIS A 394 -2.40 4.97 15.12
CA HIS A 394 -1.41 5.46 16.09
C HIS A 394 -0.09 5.82 15.43
N ILE A 395 0.42 4.97 14.53
CA ILE A 395 1.66 5.23 13.79
C ILE A 395 1.50 6.47 12.90
N ALA A 396 0.38 6.61 12.18
CA ALA A 396 0.11 7.77 11.34
C ALA A 396 0.08 9.07 12.17
N TRP A 397 -0.54 9.03 13.35
CA TRP A 397 -0.62 10.15 14.26
C TRP A 397 0.74 10.55 14.86
N GLN A 398 1.53 9.57 15.31
CA GLN A 398 2.88 9.80 15.81
C GLN A 398 3.80 10.37 14.71
N ASN A 399 3.74 9.81 13.51
CA ASN A 399 4.50 10.27 12.36
C ASN A 399 4.14 11.73 12.00
N TYR A 400 2.86 12.06 11.97
CA TYR A 400 2.39 13.44 11.74
C TYR A 400 2.97 14.43 12.76
N ARG A 401 2.91 14.09 14.06
CA ARG A 401 3.46 14.94 15.13
C ARG A 401 4.98 15.10 14.99
N ALA A 402 5.69 14.00 14.76
CA ALA A 402 7.15 14.02 14.59
C ALA A 402 7.58 14.89 13.40
N ILE A 403 6.92 14.75 12.24
CA ILE A 403 7.22 15.56 11.05
C ILE A 403 6.89 17.04 11.28
N LEU A 404 5.79 17.33 11.97
CA LEU A 404 5.42 18.72 12.29
C LEU A 404 6.48 19.40 13.18
N ASP A 405 6.99 18.70 14.18
CA ASP A 405 8.05 19.21 15.05
C ASP A 405 9.39 19.32 14.29
N GLN A 406 9.71 18.35 13.43
CA GLN A 406 10.88 18.40 12.57
C GLN A 406 10.83 19.59 11.59
N LEU A 407 9.67 19.86 11.00
CA LEU A 407 9.49 21.00 10.10
C LEU A 407 9.77 22.33 10.82
N ARG A 408 9.29 22.50 12.06
CA ARG A 408 9.58 23.70 12.87
C ARG A 408 11.08 23.92 13.07
N LEU A 409 11.83 22.85 13.33
CA LEU A 409 13.28 22.93 13.51
C LEU A 409 13.98 23.31 12.21
N ILE A 410 13.60 22.67 11.10
CA ILE A 410 14.23 22.91 9.79
C ILE A 410 13.89 24.31 9.28
N GLU A 411 12.69 24.84 9.51
CA GLU A 411 12.37 26.22 9.16
C GLU A 411 13.23 27.24 9.91
N ARG A 412 13.52 26.98 11.19
CA ARG A 412 14.47 27.81 11.95
C ARG A 412 15.88 27.72 11.36
N LEU A 413 16.33 26.52 10.98
CA LEU A 413 17.64 26.30 10.36
C LEU A 413 17.74 26.98 8.99
N ASP A 414 16.73 26.84 8.13
CA ASP A 414 16.64 27.50 6.82
C ASP A 414 16.73 29.03 6.98
N GLY A 415 16.04 29.60 7.98
CA GLY A 415 16.14 31.02 8.30
C GLY A 415 17.53 31.45 8.80
N ILE A 416 18.30 30.56 9.45
CA ILE A 416 19.70 30.83 9.86
C ILE A 416 20.62 30.77 8.64
N ASP A 417 20.54 29.70 7.84
CA ASP A 417 21.42 29.49 6.69
C ASP A 417 21.24 30.57 5.62
N GLN A 418 20.01 31.07 5.41
CA GLN A 418 19.75 32.22 4.53
C GLN A 418 20.46 33.50 4.99
N ARG A 419 20.50 33.75 6.31
CA ARG A 419 21.20 34.91 6.89
C ARG A 419 22.72 34.75 6.81
N LEU A 420 23.24 33.53 6.97
CA LEU A 420 24.66 33.21 6.79
C LEU A 420 25.09 33.41 5.33
N GLU A 421 24.28 32.94 4.38
CA GLU A 421 24.51 33.15 2.95
C GLU A 421 24.51 34.65 2.59
N GLU A 422 23.56 35.42 3.10
CA GLU A 422 23.52 36.89 2.92
C GLU A 422 24.77 37.56 3.50
N ASN A 423 25.20 37.18 4.71
CA ASN A 423 26.41 37.71 5.33
C ASN A 423 27.68 37.36 4.53
N ALA A 424 27.83 36.10 4.10
CA ALA A 424 28.97 35.65 3.30
C ALA A 424 29.06 36.41 1.97
N ARG A 425 27.93 36.63 1.29
CA ARG A 425 27.88 37.47 0.08
C ARG A 425 28.30 38.91 0.36
N ASN A 426 27.87 39.49 1.47
CA ASN A 426 28.25 40.86 1.84
C ASN A 426 29.76 41.00 2.17
N GLN A 427 30.35 39.99 2.82
CA GLN A 427 31.80 39.97 3.14
C GLN A 427 32.69 39.81 1.91
N GLN A 428 32.20 39.12 0.89
CA GLN A 428 32.88 39.03 -0.41
C GLN A 428 32.99 40.40 -1.09
N LEU A 429 31.92 41.20 -1.03
CA LEU A 429 31.88 42.54 -1.62
C LEU A 429 32.83 43.53 -0.93
N THR A 430 33.15 43.32 0.35
CA THR A 430 34.09 44.14 1.13
C THR A 430 35.55 43.67 1.03
N GLN A 431 35.87 42.75 0.10
CA GLN A 431 37.22 42.21 -0.19
C GLN A 431 37.93 41.51 0.99
N LEU A 432 37.21 41.08 2.02
CA LEU A 432 37.80 40.44 3.20
C LEU A 432 37.89 38.90 3.12
N MET A 433 37.26 38.26 2.11
CA MET A 433 37.25 36.78 1.96
C MET A 433 37.31 36.32 0.48
N GLY A 434 37.85 35.11 0.27
CA GLY A 434 37.89 34.44 -1.04
C GLY A 434 36.54 33.88 -1.51
N LEU A 435 36.45 33.51 -2.79
CA LEU A 435 35.20 33.07 -3.47
C LEU A 435 34.55 31.80 -2.88
N LEU A 436 35.27 31.01 -2.07
CA LEU A 436 34.77 29.73 -1.55
C LEU A 436 33.66 29.88 -0.52
N GLU A 437 33.80 30.82 0.41
CA GLU A 437 32.86 30.94 1.54
C GLU A 437 31.44 31.31 1.08
N PRO A 438 31.24 32.26 0.14
CA PRO A 438 29.92 32.54 -0.42
C PRO A 438 29.32 31.36 -1.20
N ILE A 439 30.14 30.60 -1.94
CA ILE A 439 29.68 29.40 -2.66
C ILE A 439 29.24 28.32 -1.67
N ARG A 440 30.05 28.07 -0.64
CA ARG A 440 29.74 27.12 0.43
C ARG A 440 28.46 27.50 1.17
N ALA A 441 28.32 28.76 1.58
CA ALA A 441 27.12 29.24 2.27
C ALA A 441 25.88 29.14 1.37
N SER A 442 26.00 29.43 0.06
CA SER A 442 24.93 29.28 -0.92
C SER A 442 24.51 27.81 -1.11
N ALA A 443 25.47 26.90 -1.20
CA ALA A 443 25.22 25.47 -1.31
C ALA A 443 24.54 24.91 -0.04
N GLN A 444 24.98 25.34 1.14
CA GLN A 444 24.38 24.94 2.41
C GLN A 444 22.94 25.47 2.54
N ALA A 445 22.70 26.76 2.26
CA ALA A 445 21.36 27.33 2.28
C ALA A 445 20.41 26.65 1.29
N LEU A 446 20.89 26.33 0.08
CA LEU A 446 20.11 25.60 -0.91
C LEU A 446 19.77 24.17 -0.44
N ALA A 447 20.74 23.46 0.17
CA ALA A 447 20.52 22.13 0.71
C ALA A 447 19.51 22.13 1.87
N THR A 448 19.63 23.08 2.81
CA THR A 448 18.69 23.22 3.92
C THR A 448 17.28 23.55 3.41
N ARG A 449 17.15 24.43 2.41
CA ARG A 449 15.85 24.74 1.81
C ARG A 449 15.24 23.55 1.07
N MET A 450 16.06 22.72 0.41
CA MET A 450 15.61 21.47 -0.18
C MET A 450 15.05 20.52 0.89
N ILE A 451 15.79 20.31 1.98
CA ILE A 451 15.35 19.50 3.11
C ILE A 451 14.06 20.06 3.71
N ARG A 452 13.96 21.38 3.90
CA ARG A 452 12.75 22.06 4.38
C ARG A 452 11.53 21.75 3.51
N ASN A 453 11.66 21.91 2.20
CA ASN A 453 10.56 21.63 1.28
C ASN A 453 10.22 20.12 1.21
N GLN A 454 11.21 19.24 1.33
CA GLN A 454 10.97 17.80 1.44
C GLN A 454 10.21 17.45 2.73
N THR A 455 10.57 18.03 3.87
CA THR A 455 9.85 17.85 5.13
C THR A 455 8.43 18.43 5.05
N TYR A 456 8.23 19.52 4.33
CA TYR A 456 6.89 20.02 4.04
C TYR A 456 6.08 19.04 3.19
N ALA A 457 6.67 18.45 2.15
CA ALA A 457 6.01 17.40 1.35
C ALA A 457 5.69 16.17 2.23
N GLN A 458 6.58 15.78 3.15
CA GLN A 458 6.34 14.70 4.12
C GLN A 458 5.21 15.06 5.09
N LEU A 459 5.06 16.32 5.50
CA LEU A 459 3.94 16.75 6.33
C LEU A 459 2.61 16.57 5.58
N GLN A 460 2.60 16.93 4.29
CA GLN A 460 1.44 16.73 3.42
C GLN A 460 1.12 15.23 3.23
N ASP A 461 2.14 14.39 3.12
CA ASP A 461 1.98 12.93 3.11
C ASP A 461 1.45 12.38 4.44
N ALA A 462 1.93 12.89 5.58
CA ALA A 462 1.47 12.47 6.89
C ALA A 462 -0.01 12.84 7.16
N ILE A 463 -0.44 14.01 6.69
CA ILE A 463 -1.86 14.40 6.71
C ILE A 463 -2.66 13.46 5.80
N ALA A 464 -2.19 13.18 4.59
CA ALA A 464 -2.80 12.20 3.69
C ALA A 464 -2.87 10.80 4.30
N LEU A 465 -1.84 10.36 5.01
CA LEU A 465 -1.82 9.07 5.70
C LEU A 465 -2.89 8.99 6.79
N ILE A 466 -3.15 10.08 7.53
CA ILE A 466 -4.26 10.13 8.49
C ILE A 466 -5.61 9.96 7.79
N HIS A 467 -5.80 10.58 6.61
CA HIS A 467 -7.01 10.35 5.82
C HIS A 467 -7.17 8.87 5.42
N VAL A 468 -6.11 8.24 4.91
CA VAL A 468 -6.13 6.81 4.53
C VAL A 468 -6.39 5.93 5.76
N SER A 469 -5.68 6.14 6.88
CA SER A 469 -5.81 5.30 8.07
C SER A 469 -7.17 5.44 8.76
N THR A 470 -7.88 6.56 8.56
CA THR A 470 -9.24 6.79 9.08
C THR A 470 -10.33 6.41 8.08
N GLY A 471 -9.96 5.95 6.86
CA GLY A 471 -10.91 5.55 5.82
C GLY A 471 -11.66 6.72 5.16
N HIS A 472 -11.14 7.95 5.24
CA HIS A 472 -11.81 9.11 4.68
C HIS A 472 -11.72 9.15 3.15
N ASP A 473 -12.88 9.08 2.47
CA ASP A 473 -12.94 9.08 1.01
C ASP A 473 -12.60 10.46 0.42
N PRO A 474 -11.76 10.51 -0.64
CA PRO A 474 -11.34 11.75 -1.28
C PRO A 474 -12.41 12.36 -2.20
N LEU A 475 -13.48 11.62 -2.51
CA LEU A 475 -14.58 12.03 -3.36
C LEU A 475 -15.92 11.90 -2.61
N PRO A 476 -16.92 12.75 -2.93
CA PRO A 476 -18.28 12.55 -2.44
C PRO A 476 -18.95 11.33 -3.08
N GLU A 477 -19.99 10.79 -2.43
CA GLU A 477 -20.74 9.61 -2.92
C GLU A 477 -21.37 9.82 -4.31
N THR A 478 -21.72 11.07 -4.64
CA THR A 478 -22.31 11.42 -5.93
C THR A 478 -21.50 12.52 -6.60
N LEU A 479 -21.21 12.31 -7.88
CA LEU A 479 -20.48 13.25 -8.73
C LEU A 479 -21.36 13.69 -9.90
N PRO A 480 -21.41 14.99 -10.22
CA PRO A 480 -22.22 15.49 -11.34
C PRO A 480 -21.59 15.21 -12.71
N GLY A 481 -20.31 14.82 -12.76
CA GLY A 481 -19.56 14.56 -13.98
C GLY A 481 -18.16 13.98 -13.71
N THR A 482 -17.51 13.52 -14.78
CA THR A 482 -16.17 12.89 -14.76
C THR A 482 -15.11 13.71 -15.53
N ASP A 483 -15.41 14.96 -15.86
CA ASP A 483 -14.43 15.90 -16.42
C ASP A 483 -13.43 16.35 -15.34
N LEU A 484 -12.23 16.78 -15.76
CA LEU A 484 -11.15 17.14 -14.83
C LEU A 484 -11.54 18.30 -13.91
N ALA A 485 -12.33 19.27 -14.39
CA ALA A 485 -12.74 20.42 -13.61
C ALA A 485 -13.70 20.01 -12.49
N THR A 486 -14.72 19.20 -12.81
CA THR A 486 -15.66 18.66 -11.84
C THR A 486 -14.96 17.81 -10.78
N LEU A 487 -14.09 16.88 -11.18
CA LEU A 487 -13.33 16.04 -10.26
C LEU A 487 -12.42 16.88 -9.35
N GLY A 488 -11.67 17.82 -9.93
CA GLY A 488 -10.78 18.69 -9.18
C GLY A 488 -11.53 19.55 -8.15
N SER A 489 -12.69 20.08 -8.51
CA SER A 489 -13.54 20.84 -7.59
C SER A 489 -14.16 19.99 -6.48
N ALA A 490 -14.54 18.75 -6.79
CA ALA A 490 -15.09 17.82 -5.79
C ALA A 490 -14.03 17.44 -4.74
N ILE A 491 -12.81 17.08 -5.19
CA ILE A 491 -11.69 16.72 -4.30
C ILE A 491 -11.32 17.91 -3.41
N ASP A 492 -11.17 19.11 -4.00
CA ASP A 492 -10.82 20.32 -3.27
C ASP A 492 -11.93 20.73 -2.28
N GLY A 493 -13.19 20.53 -2.64
CA GLY A 493 -14.34 20.71 -1.73
C GLY A 493 -14.26 19.77 -0.52
N GLN A 494 -14.13 18.47 -0.79
CA GLN A 494 -14.03 17.42 0.24
C GLN A 494 -12.87 17.69 1.21
N GLN A 495 -11.69 18.02 0.66
CA GLN A 495 -10.53 18.34 1.48
C GLN A 495 -10.76 19.60 2.34
N ARG A 496 -11.29 20.68 1.77
CA ARG A 496 -11.55 21.91 2.52
C ARG A 496 -12.57 21.71 3.63
N ASP A 497 -13.59 20.91 3.39
CA ASP A 497 -14.61 20.63 4.40
C ASP A 497 -14.06 19.76 5.53
N TRP A 498 -13.23 18.77 5.20
CA TRP A 498 -12.51 18.00 6.21
C TRP A 498 -11.55 18.89 7.02
N GLU A 499 -10.75 19.74 6.36
CA GLU A 499 -9.80 20.65 7.03
C GLU A 499 -10.53 21.58 8.02
N LYS A 500 -11.68 22.14 7.65
CA LYS A 500 -12.49 23.02 8.53
C LYS A 500 -13.00 22.29 9.77
N GLN A 501 -13.37 21.01 9.63
CA GLN A 501 -13.94 20.22 10.72
C GLN A 501 -12.86 19.71 11.69
N ASN A 502 -11.66 19.45 11.16
CA ASN A 502 -10.67 18.61 11.83
C ASN A 502 -9.32 19.29 12.09
N GLY A 503 -9.13 20.53 11.65
CA GLY A 503 -7.88 21.24 11.86
C GLY A 503 -7.99 22.76 11.86
N THR A 504 -6.89 23.40 12.23
CA THR A 504 -6.71 24.85 12.21
C THR A 504 -5.41 25.17 11.49
N ARG A 505 -5.41 26.18 10.63
CA ARG A 505 -4.18 26.67 10.02
C ARG A 505 -3.42 27.52 11.04
N ILE A 506 -2.17 27.18 11.28
CA ILE A 506 -1.26 27.89 12.19
C ILE A 506 -0.06 28.40 11.40
N ASP A 507 0.45 29.57 11.77
CA ASP A 507 1.76 30.01 11.31
C ASP A 507 2.85 29.33 12.14
N LEU A 508 3.84 28.76 11.46
CA LEU A 508 5.04 28.27 12.14
C LEU A 508 5.83 29.50 12.64
N ASP A 509 6.19 29.49 13.93
CA ASP A 509 6.83 30.62 14.61
C ASP A 509 8.28 30.80 14.09
N VAL A 510 8.43 31.58 13.01
CA VAL A 510 9.70 31.91 12.35
C VAL A 510 10.21 33.23 12.92
N PRO A 511 11.46 33.32 13.42
CA PRO A 511 12.09 34.59 13.72
C PRO A 511 12.20 35.41 12.43
N ARG A 512 11.32 36.40 12.26
CA ARG A 512 11.34 37.32 11.12
C ARG A 512 12.66 38.09 11.09
N LYS A 513 13.19 38.32 9.89
CA LYS A 513 14.35 39.19 9.62
C LYS A 513 14.19 40.49 10.42
N PRO A 514 15.12 40.88 11.32
CA PRO A 514 15.10 42.24 11.83
C PRO A 514 15.25 43.18 10.63
N SER A 515 14.38 44.19 10.57
CA SER A 515 14.47 45.28 9.58
C SER A 515 15.91 45.79 9.49
N PRO A 516 16.44 46.16 8.31
CA PRO A 516 17.82 46.64 8.18
C PRO A 516 17.96 47.93 8.99
N ALA A 517 18.46 47.81 10.21
CA ALA A 517 18.94 48.94 10.98
C ALA A 517 20.30 49.36 10.42
N MET A 518 20.42 50.66 10.15
CA MET A 518 21.63 51.37 9.76
C MET A 518 22.86 51.01 10.63
N ALA A 519 24.01 51.22 10.00
CA ALA A 519 25.41 51.16 10.44
C ALA A 519 25.73 51.43 11.93
N PRO A 520 26.92 50.99 12.41
CA PRO A 520 27.16 50.65 13.80
C PRO A 520 27.34 51.88 14.69
N VAL A 521 26.80 51.82 15.91
CA VAL A 521 27.18 52.73 16.99
C VAL A 521 28.16 51.99 17.89
N ALA A 522 29.37 52.53 17.95
CA ALA A 522 30.46 52.06 18.80
C ALA A 522 30.21 52.40 20.29
N ASP A 523 30.65 51.46 21.13
CA ASP A 523 31.07 51.54 22.53
C ASP A 523 30.20 52.22 23.59
N LYS A 524 29.78 51.41 24.58
CA LYS A 524 30.18 51.56 26.00
C LYS A 524 29.80 50.32 26.85
N PRO A 525 30.46 50.10 28.00
CA PRO A 525 30.87 48.77 28.46
C PRO A 525 29.83 48.05 29.32
N LEU A 526 29.99 46.73 29.36
CA LEU A 526 29.21 45.77 30.14
C LEU A 526 29.27 46.08 31.64
N VAL A 527 28.08 46.25 32.23
CA VAL A 527 27.87 46.25 33.68
C VAL A 527 27.75 44.79 34.15
N SER A 528 28.58 44.43 35.12
CA SER A 528 28.56 43.16 35.84
C SER A 528 27.32 43.03 36.75
N PRO A 529 26.64 41.88 36.77
CA PRO A 529 25.66 41.59 37.81
C PRO A 529 26.33 41.14 39.11
N ARG A 530 25.81 41.70 40.21
CA ARG A 530 26.10 41.40 41.61
C ARG A 530 25.82 39.93 41.97
N GLU A 531 26.68 39.48 42.87
CA GLU A 531 26.65 38.29 43.71
C GLU A 531 25.35 38.19 44.56
N VAL A 532 24.74 37.00 44.58
CA VAL A 532 23.80 36.56 45.62
C VAL A 532 24.38 35.28 46.23
N ALA A 533 24.36 35.24 47.56
CA ALA A 533 25.11 34.34 48.42
C ALA A 533 24.54 32.91 48.48
N THR A 534 25.47 31.95 48.43
CA THR A 534 25.58 30.66 49.14
C THR A 534 24.34 29.88 49.55
N GLU A 535 24.16 28.70 48.96
CA GLU A 535 23.65 27.49 49.62
C GLU A 535 24.54 26.28 49.28
N HIS A 536 24.89 25.52 50.33
CA HIS A 536 25.45 24.15 50.44
C HIS A 536 26.26 23.48 49.30
N PRO A 537 27.34 22.73 49.61
CA PRO A 537 28.19 22.13 48.60
C PRO A 537 27.50 20.91 47.94
N GLU A 538 26.86 21.12 46.78
CA GLU A 538 26.61 20.00 45.86
C GLU A 538 27.95 19.58 45.23
N ARG A 539 28.28 18.29 45.38
CA ARG A 539 29.45 17.69 44.74
C ARG A 539 29.27 17.71 43.21
N PRO A 540 30.36 17.88 42.43
CA PRO A 540 30.25 18.20 41.01
C PRO A 540 29.56 17.09 40.22
N VAL A 541 28.45 17.43 39.56
CA VAL A 541 27.91 16.63 38.46
C VAL A 541 28.92 16.70 37.30
N PRO A 542 29.39 15.58 36.76
CA PRO A 542 30.33 15.60 35.63
C PRO A 542 29.74 16.34 34.41
N ASP A 543 30.57 17.11 33.70
CA ASP A 543 30.16 17.84 32.49
C ASP A 543 29.44 16.93 31.48
N GLY A 544 28.26 17.36 31.04
CA GLY A 544 27.46 16.68 30.01
C GLY A 544 26.47 15.64 30.52
N VAL A 545 26.28 15.48 31.84
CA VAL A 545 25.14 14.71 32.37
C VAL A 545 23.86 15.52 32.17
N TRP A 546 22.91 14.96 31.43
CA TRP A 546 21.59 15.55 31.25
C TRP A 546 20.81 15.44 32.56
N MET A 547 20.37 16.58 33.11
CA MET A 547 19.49 16.65 34.28
C MET A 547 18.08 17.06 33.85
N PRO A 548 17.03 16.45 34.41
CA PRO A 548 15.66 16.91 34.20
C PRO A 548 15.49 18.35 34.71
N GLY A 549 14.67 19.14 34.03
CA GLY A 549 14.33 20.49 34.50
C GLY A 549 13.59 20.46 35.85
N SER A 550 13.64 21.54 36.62
CA SER A 550 12.98 21.62 37.94
C SER A 550 11.48 21.32 37.83
N GLU A 551 10.78 21.81 36.80
CA GLU A 551 9.37 21.49 36.54
C GLU A 551 9.12 20.00 36.23
N GLU A 552 10.03 19.32 35.51
CA GLU A 552 9.92 17.88 35.25
C GLU A 552 10.11 17.05 36.54
N MET A 553 10.92 17.51 37.50
CA MET A 553 11.10 16.84 38.79
C MET A 553 9.88 16.92 39.71
N TYR A 554 9.14 18.04 39.70
CA TYR A 554 7.95 18.21 40.55
C TYR A 554 6.66 17.62 39.97
N SER A 555 6.61 17.37 38.66
CA SER A 555 5.40 16.90 37.95
C SER A 555 5.09 15.41 38.13
N VAL A 556 5.96 14.64 38.79
CA VAL A 556 5.85 13.19 38.85
C VAL A 556 5.53 12.72 40.27
N SER A 557 4.35 12.13 40.46
CA SER A 557 3.90 11.52 41.71
C SER A 557 4.97 10.57 42.26
N GLN A 558 5.51 10.86 43.45
CA GLN A 558 6.55 10.04 44.09
C GLN A 558 6.03 8.73 44.70
N GLU A 559 4.72 8.49 44.64
CA GLU A 559 4.11 7.30 45.23
C GLU A 559 4.58 6.01 44.53
N GLY A 560 5.30 5.17 45.29
CA GLY A 560 5.63 3.82 44.91
C GLY A 560 6.93 3.62 44.12
N ARG A 561 7.90 4.54 44.20
CA ARG A 561 9.24 4.40 43.59
C ARG A 561 10.30 4.04 44.63
N PRO A 562 11.26 3.16 44.31
CA PRO A 562 12.36 2.85 45.22
C PRO A 562 13.29 4.06 45.40
N GLU A 563 13.51 4.50 46.63
CA GLU A 563 14.54 5.51 46.95
C GLU A 563 15.97 4.97 46.74
N LYS A 564 16.14 3.65 46.83
CA LYS A 564 17.42 2.96 46.67
C LYS A 564 17.25 1.68 45.86
N VAL A 565 18.22 1.42 44.98
CA VAL A 565 18.27 0.20 44.16
C VAL A 565 19.66 -0.42 44.20
N LEU A 566 19.74 -1.72 43.96
CA LEU A 566 20.99 -2.48 43.88
C LEU A 566 21.29 -2.85 42.43
N VAL A 567 22.55 -2.79 42.02
CA VAL A 567 22.98 -3.29 40.71
C VAL A 567 22.82 -4.82 40.65
N ASN A 568 22.08 -5.34 39.67
CA ASN A 568 21.74 -6.77 39.59
C ASN A 568 22.64 -7.58 38.64
N ILE A 569 23.49 -6.91 37.86
CA ILE A 569 24.41 -7.54 36.90
C ILE A 569 25.88 -7.32 37.30
N GLU A 570 26.80 -8.08 36.71
CA GLU A 570 28.23 -7.99 37.04
C GLU A 570 28.82 -6.59 36.80
N GLN A 571 28.43 -5.95 35.70
CA GLN A 571 28.91 -4.62 35.32
C GLN A 571 27.80 -3.79 34.67
N LEU A 572 27.36 -2.73 35.33
CA LEU A 572 26.35 -1.78 34.84
C LEU A 572 26.97 -0.42 34.54
N ASN A 573 26.79 0.10 33.31
CA ASN A 573 27.38 1.38 32.92
C ASN A 573 26.53 2.56 33.39
N LEU A 574 27.13 3.44 34.22
CA LEU A 574 26.61 4.76 34.56
C LEU A 574 26.87 5.73 33.40
N ARG A 575 25.85 6.44 32.92
CA ARG A 575 25.90 7.23 31.67
C ARG A 575 25.52 8.68 31.87
N THR A 576 25.89 9.50 30.88
CA THR A 576 25.53 10.93 30.81
C THR A 576 24.08 11.20 30.42
N MET A 577 23.41 10.28 29.73
CA MET A 577 22.03 10.45 29.24
C MET A 577 21.24 9.14 29.41
N PRO A 578 19.89 9.19 29.50
CA PRO A 578 19.00 8.04 29.62
C PRO A 578 18.83 7.28 28.29
N GLN A 579 19.96 6.87 27.68
CA GLN A 579 19.99 6.12 26.42
C GLN A 579 21.30 5.33 26.28
N LEU A 580 21.29 4.25 25.50
CA LEU A 580 22.45 3.37 25.33
C LEU A 580 23.64 4.06 24.64
N GLN A 581 23.38 5.10 23.86
CA GLN A 581 24.40 5.90 23.15
C GLN A 581 25.04 6.97 24.04
N GLY A 582 24.56 7.19 25.27
CA GLY A 582 25.14 8.16 26.20
C GLY A 582 26.56 7.78 26.60
N ARG A 583 27.48 8.76 26.69
CA ARG A 583 28.87 8.55 27.13
C ARG A 583 28.89 7.88 28.50
N ILE A 584 29.69 6.82 28.64
CA ILE A 584 29.88 6.07 29.89
C ILE A 584 30.76 6.90 30.82
N LEU A 585 30.26 7.15 32.03
CA LEU A 585 30.98 7.81 33.13
C LEU A 585 31.84 6.80 33.89
N LYS A 586 31.22 5.70 34.33
CA LYS A 586 31.86 4.68 35.18
C LYS A 586 31.09 3.36 35.09
N PRO A 587 31.77 2.19 35.13
CA PRO A 587 31.12 0.91 35.36
C PRO A 587 30.84 0.67 36.86
N LEU A 588 29.67 0.15 37.19
CA LEU A 588 29.22 -0.18 38.53
C LEU A 588 29.18 -1.70 38.72
N SER A 589 29.70 -2.19 39.84
CA SER A 589 29.74 -3.62 40.16
C SER A 589 28.41 -4.13 40.68
N ARG A 590 28.19 -5.45 40.60
CA ARG A 590 27.02 -6.11 41.22
C ARG A 590 26.90 -5.76 42.70
N SER A 591 25.67 -5.55 43.16
CA SER A 591 25.31 -5.20 44.54
C SER A 591 25.77 -3.80 44.99
N THR A 592 26.26 -2.94 44.10
CA THR A 592 26.43 -1.52 44.41
C THR A 592 25.07 -0.89 44.71
N ALA A 593 24.95 -0.22 45.86
CA ALA A 593 23.74 0.48 46.27
C ALA A 593 23.70 1.89 45.67
N LEU A 594 22.63 2.21 44.96
CA LEU A 594 22.45 3.46 44.23
C LEU A 594 21.26 4.20 44.82
N LYS A 595 21.42 5.50 45.09
CA LYS A 595 20.30 6.36 45.48
C LYS A 595 19.60 6.83 44.21
N VAL A 596 18.29 6.66 44.13
CA VAL A 596 17.49 7.06 42.96
C VAL A 596 17.00 8.49 43.17
N ASP A 597 17.43 9.39 42.30
CA ASP A 597 17.02 10.80 42.34
C ASP A 597 15.86 11.07 41.36
N TYR A 598 15.82 10.37 40.22
CA TYR A 598 14.78 10.56 39.20
C TYR A 598 14.62 9.33 38.28
N TRP A 599 13.49 9.21 37.59
CA TRP A 599 13.20 8.12 36.65
C TRP A 599 12.46 8.65 35.41
N LYS A 600 12.98 8.34 34.22
CA LYS A 600 12.38 8.62 32.91
C LYS A 600 12.53 7.41 31.97
N ASN A 601 11.43 6.98 31.33
CA ASN A 601 11.43 5.98 30.24
C ASN A 601 12.27 4.70 30.51
N GLY A 602 12.13 4.10 31.71
CA GLY A 602 12.90 2.90 32.07
C GLY A 602 14.35 3.14 32.50
N TRP A 603 14.81 4.39 32.55
CA TRP A 603 16.12 4.81 33.04
C TRP A 603 16.02 5.52 34.39
N LEU A 604 16.97 5.23 35.29
CA LEU A 604 17.08 5.82 36.61
C LEU A 604 18.25 6.81 36.62
N LEU A 605 17.99 8.05 37.00
CA LEU A 605 19.03 8.98 37.42
C LEU A 605 19.39 8.64 38.86
N VAL A 606 20.65 8.29 39.07
CA VAL A 606 21.13 7.73 40.33
C VAL A 606 22.42 8.39 40.79
N GLU A 607 22.63 8.40 42.09
CA GLU A 607 23.88 8.76 42.76
C GLU A 607 24.55 7.50 43.33
N ASP A 608 25.77 7.21 42.88
CA ASP A 608 26.65 6.14 43.40
C ASP A 608 27.22 6.53 44.79
N PRO A 609 27.61 5.61 45.68
CA PRO A 609 28.32 5.87 46.94
C PRO A 609 29.48 6.87 46.88
N ASP A 610 30.16 6.98 45.73
CA ASP A 610 31.22 7.97 45.50
C ASP A 610 30.69 9.40 45.23
N GLY A 611 29.37 9.59 45.19
CA GLY A 611 28.68 10.86 44.93
C GLY A 611 28.56 11.22 43.45
N VAL A 612 28.80 10.29 42.52
CA VAL A 612 28.71 10.53 41.08
C VAL A 612 27.27 10.32 40.62
N ARG A 613 26.68 11.35 40.02
CA ARG A 613 25.34 11.29 39.41
C ARG A 613 25.39 10.89 37.95
N GLY A 614 24.48 10.01 37.54
CA GLY A 614 24.33 9.60 36.15
C GLY A 614 23.16 8.65 35.92
N TRP A 615 22.98 8.23 34.68
CA TRP A 615 21.86 7.41 34.25
C TRP A 615 22.22 5.93 34.17
N VAL A 616 21.35 5.07 34.70
CA VAL A 616 21.42 3.61 34.55
C VAL A 616 20.10 3.04 34.03
N ALA A 617 20.16 1.90 33.35
CA ALA A 617 18.96 1.22 32.89
C ALA A 617 18.27 0.50 34.08
N GLY A 618 17.02 0.88 34.39
CA GLY A 618 16.31 0.42 35.58
C GLY A 618 16.08 -1.10 35.63
N TYR A 619 15.81 -1.73 34.49
CA TYR A 619 15.61 -3.18 34.39
C TYR A 619 16.85 -4.02 34.73
N LEU A 620 18.02 -3.39 34.87
CA LEU A 620 19.28 -4.00 35.32
C LEU A 620 19.56 -3.77 36.81
N THR A 621 18.59 -3.18 37.53
CA THR A 621 18.64 -2.91 38.97
C THR A 621 17.57 -3.71 39.72
N TRP A 622 17.78 -3.87 41.02
CA TRP A 622 16.95 -4.64 41.95
C TRP A 622 16.45 -3.75 43.09
N ASP A 623 15.16 -3.79 43.37
CA ASP A 623 14.55 -3.09 44.51
C ASP A 623 14.66 -3.98 45.77
N PRO A 624 15.48 -3.61 46.77
CA PRO A 624 15.64 -4.40 47.98
C PRO A 624 14.41 -4.35 48.91
N VAL A 625 13.48 -3.40 48.72
CA VAL A 625 12.28 -3.26 49.57
C VAL A 625 11.15 -4.14 49.05
N ARG A 626 11.00 -4.23 47.73
CA ARG A 626 9.94 -5.03 47.08
C ARG A 626 10.38 -6.43 46.66
N GLU A 627 11.66 -6.76 46.81
CA GLU A 627 12.26 -8.02 46.37
C GLU A 627 11.95 -8.36 44.90
N GLU A 628 11.98 -7.35 44.03
CA GLU A 628 11.74 -7.50 42.60
C GLU A 628 12.73 -6.67 41.76
N LYS A 629 12.88 -7.02 40.49
CA LYS A 629 13.58 -6.13 39.53
C LYS A 629 12.76 -4.85 39.40
N VAL A 630 13.42 -3.70 39.27
CA VAL A 630 12.71 -2.45 38.97
C VAL A 630 12.09 -2.60 37.58
N THR A 631 10.80 -2.92 37.57
CA THR A 631 10.02 -3.12 36.35
C THR A 631 9.61 -1.76 35.81
N VAL A 632 9.72 -1.60 34.51
CA VAL A 632 9.15 -0.44 33.82
C VAL A 632 7.64 -0.49 34.07
N PRO A 633 6.98 0.53 34.67
CA PRO A 633 5.54 0.63 34.53
C PRO A 633 5.31 0.70 33.03
N ILE A 634 4.66 -0.33 32.48
CA ILE A 634 4.20 -0.32 31.09
C ILE A 634 3.10 0.74 31.04
N THR A 635 3.51 2.00 30.96
CA THR A 635 2.73 2.99 30.24
C THR A 635 2.76 2.49 28.81
N SER A 636 1.62 1.97 28.36
CA SER A 636 1.33 1.70 26.95
C SER A 636 2.03 2.74 26.06
N GLY A 637 3.13 2.33 25.44
CA GLY A 637 4.08 3.27 24.87
C GLY A 637 5.42 2.57 24.70
N PHE A 638 5.50 1.80 23.62
CA PHE A 638 6.73 1.28 23.06
C PHE A 638 7.83 2.35 23.01
N ASP A 639 9.06 1.96 23.35
CA ASP A 639 10.27 2.33 22.61
C ASP A 639 11.45 1.44 23.05
N LEU A 640 11.47 0.21 22.53
CA LEU A 640 12.51 -0.38 21.67
C LEU A 640 12.06 -1.75 21.15
#